data_AF-A0A1F9Z6C4-F1
#
_entry.id   AF-A0A1F9Z6C4-F1
#
_cell.length_a   1.000
_cell.length_b   1.000
_cell.length_c   1.000
_cell.angle_alpha   90.00
_cell.angle_beta   90.00
_cell.angle_gamma   90.00
#
_symmetry.space_group_name_H-M   'P 1'
#
loop_
_entity.id
_entity.type
_entity.pdbx_description
1 polymer ?
#
loop_
_entity_poly.entity_id
_entity_poly.type
_entity_poly.pdbx_seq_one_letter_code
_entity_poly.pdbx_strand_id
1 'polypeptide(L)'
;MNKKGFTLVEMVLTIIILAIVVLSLTKIQYFMSTNTVKIKEKSFATQKVIQMMEELRSLSSGLERDQINVLDGYDEGNRYNPLLTTDRNVLNPENPISNNARITNGWKYLRRISIQRNPEETYTRKVYIRVYKANLSNPSQPLEVLAETMSILRTISQEFKPKQAFDLYVLCMENVPGWWSSMSTMKPSFQSIITDLKTRCPQIDIRTHLITRLSYGRDLQYAPYINNLTNTRDAAIPFIYFYPGFTNSNWDMSMSPLGVNQDFYSLENIEGRINFEKTITTREIRDGYPLCDMYNHAVRYPEELRIFDALTTDAISRGLPKPEISLRMLLERMNDTSTAAQAELTNMLLINLNGELLPCPPIRNYSDAAKDPQNYPNVRVVTHPENIQYTSGSNVFLRVYSYVTNPDNWIYDAKLNVPITVYIRNTIIPNANIHVDRIDGNSVDDYQRVNDEATHGVTYIGGGTLITLPNSPLRSGQNLPTSKGIPVANRLYGLEYIPCPIDNNFNKELTSPSNAKNTARWIIELENLPSDEYTIETRIGNDLTTGNKISSGSSYFDLSTFHDPYNLSKTYVWVGQTPPVTEQYQFLGDPRHMPYLDVKTRASDPGYNWYFTSIPNGDYTGFTETLSGWGDDKLEVDVPRFFQIYRQGLLKKHAIWSAMAGSSFYYYGLGGEFGSDQPPLGLSIPFLKQPWNNVAGQDSTHVYVDEIFPDRGMSWPGPSLQILGNLRVAASRDNSWYARYWLGELYSDSENMTSTNTWTVNGNLETGPNKFYRASYDAFIPTFDRRRKSVRTSSKGCVSFINGESALGSGKHFRHGDMGSTPAIPSNSTLYSGSLTSLGTQLSPIFKFPILSSVRAARPFTLNYKADKPAEWAKVAYSNQRTLISFPTINVAGTPVPRIYYNSNYNYTGLWEDANINPFYASGVVRLATAGTDNCHLVISGLSTQGNFGAAAMGKIVIMTVLRAFLDGGLYAPGYNIPQIPYIDLTSPLSTDNLPFNPSSIHITWNFSWQRWDGEKYTEEYPAVYSTPPAIIYNLKYSDDGGNTWHHCSDNSSTEAGRKDLAPYSYTQSTLSYDWNISDPSRFTPGSYVIRIECYREILDLHYSYDQVNISVNR
;
A
#
# COMPACT_ATOMS: atom_id res chain seq x y z
N MET A 1 -7.07 128.42 -8.20
CA MET A 1 -5.92 127.69 -7.61
C MET A 1 -5.28 126.86 -8.70
N ASN A 2 -4.17 127.37 -9.26
CA ASN A 2 -3.48 126.76 -10.39
C ASN A 2 -2.81 125.44 -10.00
N LYS A 3 -3.01 124.44 -10.87
CA LYS A 3 -2.45 123.09 -10.84
C LYS A 3 -0.92 123.15 -10.82
N LYS A 4 -0.30 122.63 -9.76
CA LYS A 4 1.14 122.30 -9.77
C LYS A 4 1.28 120.91 -10.40
N GLY A 5 1.86 120.86 -11.60
CA GLY A 5 2.26 119.61 -12.23
C GLY A 5 3.36 118.91 -11.43
N PHE A 6 3.49 117.60 -11.63
CA PHE A 6 4.52 116.78 -10.98
C PHE A 6 5.91 117.35 -11.22
N THR A 7 6.69 117.45 -10.16
CA THR A 7 8.08 117.91 -10.25
C THR A 7 8.94 116.84 -10.92
N LEU A 8 9.99 117.26 -11.62
CA LEU A 8 10.96 116.34 -12.25
C LEU A 8 11.51 115.33 -11.25
N VAL A 9 11.69 115.74 -9.99
CA VAL A 9 12.17 114.90 -8.88
C VAL A 9 11.16 113.79 -8.54
N GLU A 10 9.86 114.09 -8.48
CA GLU A 10 8.82 113.07 -8.26
C GLU A 10 8.73 112.07 -9.41
N MET A 11 8.87 112.51 -10.66
CA MET A 11 8.92 111.63 -11.83
C MET A 11 10.13 110.69 -11.80
N VAL A 12 11.32 111.20 -11.45
CA VAL A 12 12.54 110.39 -11.34
C VAL A 12 12.45 109.37 -10.19
N LEU A 13 11.95 109.78 -9.01
CA LEU A 13 11.72 108.87 -7.88
C LEU A 13 10.74 107.75 -8.24
N THR A 14 9.65 108.08 -8.93
CA THR A 14 8.65 107.09 -9.34
C THR A 14 9.23 106.08 -10.34
N ILE A 15 10.05 106.54 -11.30
CA ILE A 15 10.76 105.67 -12.26
C ILE A 15 11.76 104.76 -11.56
N ILE A 16 12.51 105.25 -10.57
CA ILE A 16 13.46 104.45 -9.79
C ILE A 16 12.73 103.37 -8.97
N ILE A 17 11.64 103.73 -8.30
CA ILE A 17 10.82 102.78 -7.55
C ILE A 17 10.26 101.71 -8.50
N LEU A 18 9.75 102.11 -9.67
CA LEU A 18 9.23 101.19 -10.68
C LEU A 18 10.35 100.25 -11.20
N ALA A 19 11.55 100.76 -11.46
CA ALA A 19 12.69 99.96 -11.90
C ALA A 19 13.14 98.93 -10.84
N ILE A 20 13.14 99.29 -9.56
CA ILE A 20 13.45 98.37 -8.46
C ILE A 20 12.38 97.27 -8.35
N VAL A 21 11.10 97.62 -8.49
CA VAL A 21 9.99 96.65 -8.47
C VAL A 21 10.06 95.70 -9.65
N VAL A 22 10.33 96.20 -10.87
CA VAL A 22 10.49 95.36 -12.07
C VAL A 22 11.69 94.41 -11.93
N LEU A 23 12.86 94.90 -11.49
CA LEU A 23 14.03 94.04 -11.28
C LEU A 23 13.79 92.96 -10.21
N SER A 24 13.04 93.30 -9.15
CA SER A 24 12.68 92.35 -8.09
C SER A 24 11.70 91.29 -8.60
N LEU A 25 10.69 91.68 -9.38
CA LEU A 25 9.75 90.76 -10.03
C LEU A 25 10.45 89.80 -11.00
N THR A 26 11.40 90.29 -11.80
CA THR A 26 12.19 89.45 -12.72
C THR A 26 13.06 88.45 -11.96
N LYS A 27 13.69 88.85 -10.84
CA LYS A 27 14.44 87.93 -9.96
C LYS A 27 13.54 86.87 -9.33
N ILE A 28 12.35 87.25 -8.85
CA ILE A 28 11.37 86.31 -8.27
C ILE A 28 10.86 85.34 -9.35
N GLN A 29 10.54 85.80 -10.56
CA GLN A 29 10.15 84.93 -11.67
C GLN A 29 11.27 83.97 -12.07
N TYR A 30 12.52 84.44 -12.13
CA TYR A 30 13.68 83.58 -12.41
C TYR A 30 13.89 82.52 -11.32
N PHE A 31 13.79 82.90 -10.05
CA PHE A 31 13.87 81.99 -8.91
C PHE A 31 12.71 80.98 -8.88
N MET A 32 11.48 81.41 -9.16
CA MET A 32 10.33 80.52 -9.24
C MET A 32 10.42 79.56 -10.43
N SER A 33 10.89 80.03 -11.59
CA SER A 33 11.09 79.19 -12.79
C SER A 33 12.13 78.11 -12.55
N THR A 34 13.30 78.48 -12.00
CA THR A 34 14.38 77.53 -11.69
C THR A 34 13.97 76.51 -10.61
N ASN A 35 13.26 76.92 -9.56
CA ASN A 35 12.72 76.00 -8.57
C ASN A 35 11.61 75.09 -9.13
N THR A 36 10.75 75.61 -9.99
CA THR A 36 9.69 74.81 -10.65
C THR A 36 10.32 73.70 -11.51
N VAL A 37 11.37 74.02 -12.26
CA VAL A 37 12.14 73.03 -13.02
C VAL A 37 12.77 72.00 -12.09
N LYS A 38 13.42 72.45 -11.00
CA LYS A 38 14.04 71.53 -10.02
C LYS A 38 13.02 70.59 -9.36
N ILE A 39 11.83 71.08 -9.03
CA ILE A 39 10.74 70.27 -8.45
C ILE A 39 10.24 69.23 -9.47
N LYS A 40 10.07 69.62 -10.74
CA LYS A 40 9.67 68.68 -11.81
C LYS A 40 10.71 67.58 -12.02
N GLU A 41 12.00 67.93 -12.02
CA GLU A 41 13.09 66.97 -12.18
C GLU A 41 13.18 65.99 -11.00
N LYS A 42 13.02 66.47 -9.76
CA LYS A 42 12.94 65.61 -8.58
C LYS A 42 11.73 64.68 -8.61
N SER A 43 10.55 65.20 -8.97
CA SER A 43 9.34 64.40 -9.08
C SER A 43 9.49 63.25 -10.09
N PHE A 44 10.04 63.55 -11.27
CA PHE A 44 10.35 62.54 -12.28
C PHE A 44 11.36 61.49 -11.78
N ALA A 45 12.46 61.93 -11.15
CA ALA A 45 13.47 61.02 -10.61
C ALA A 45 12.88 60.10 -9.52
N THR A 46 12.03 60.63 -8.63
CA THR A 46 11.35 59.83 -7.60
C THR A 46 10.45 58.76 -8.21
N GLN A 47 9.66 59.12 -9.24
CA GLN A 47 8.82 58.14 -9.95
C GLN A 47 9.67 57.03 -10.58
N LYS A 48 10.81 57.35 -11.19
CA LYS A 48 11.69 56.36 -11.82
C LYS A 48 12.41 55.46 -10.82
N VAL A 49 12.83 56.02 -9.69
CA VAL A 49 13.42 55.24 -8.60
C VAL A 49 12.41 54.24 -8.02
N ILE A 50 11.14 54.64 -7.84
CA ILE A 50 10.07 53.72 -7.40
C ILE A 50 9.77 52.66 -8.45
N GLN A 51 9.64 53.06 -9.72
CA GLN A 51 9.40 52.13 -10.83
C GLN A 51 10.45 51.02 -10.88
N MET A 52 11.75 51.38 -10.87
CA MET A 52 12.84 50.41 -10.88
C MET A 52 12.86 49.53 -9.62
N MET A 53 12.44 50.06 -8.47
CA MET A 53 12.33 49.26 -7.25
C MET A 53 11.20 48.22 -7.36
N GLU A 54 10.06 48.56 -7.96
CA GLU A 54 8.98 47.59 -8.20
C GLU A 54 9.34 46.57 -9.29
N GLU A 55 10.10 46.96 -10.31
CA GLU A 55 10.64 46.01 -11.30
C GLU A 55 11.56 44.98 -10.62
N LEU A 56 12.50 45.42 -9.76
CA LEU A 56 13.36 44.52 -8.98
C LEU A 56 12.58 43.70 -7.94
N ARG A 57 11.54 44.27 -7.32
CA ARG A 57 10.69 43.53 -6.39
C ARG A 57 9.92 42.43 -7.10
N SER A 58 9.32 42.73 -8.25
CA SER A 58 8.65 41.76 -9.13
C SER A 58 9.61 40.62 -9.49
N LEU A 59 10.85 40.97 -9.87
CA LEU A 59 11.94 40.02 -10.15
C LEU A 59 12.41 39.21 -8.94
N SER A 60 12.04 39.57 -7.70
CA SER A 60 12.36 38.80 -6.48
C SER A 60 11.18 37.97 -5.96
N SER A 61 9.97 38.23 -6.49
CA SER A 61 8.71 37.62 -6.06
C SER A 61 8.15 36.56 -7.03
N GLY A 62 8.87 36.25 -8.11
CA GLY A 62 8.47 35.21 -9.06
C GLY A 62 8.60 33.80 -8.48
N LEU A 63 7.92 32.83 -9.10
CA LEU A 63 7.84 31.43 -8.64
C LEU A 63 9.14 30.61 -8.86
N GLU A 64 10.17 31.18 -9.49
CA GLU A 64 11.43 30.50 -9.79
C GLU A 64 12.45 30.67 -8.64
N ARG A 65 13.07 29.55 -8.23
CA ARG A 65 13.88 29.43 -7.00
C ARG A 65 15.22 30.18 -7.01
N ASP A 66 15.63 30.78 -8.15
CA ASP A 66 16.99 31.33 -8.39
C ASP A 66 17.12 32.87 -8.28
N GLN A 67 16.03 33.58 -7.97
CA GLN A 67 15.98 35.03 -8.19
C GLN A 67 16.90 35.88 -7.30
N ILE A 68 17.38 35.38 -6.14
CA ILE A 68 18.22 36.21 -5.26
C ILE A 68 19.64 36.41 -5.78
N ASN A 69 20.20 35.43 -6.47
CA ASN A 69 21.51 35.56 -7.11
C ASN A 69 21.40 36.37 -8.41
N VAL A 70 20.24 36.34 -9.07
CA VAL A 70 19.94 37.21 -10.22
C VAL A 70 19.97 38.69 -9.82
N LEU A 71 19.52 39.04 -8.60
CA LEU A 71 19.64 40.40 -8.08
C LEU A 71 21.10 40.85 -8.02
N ASP A 72 22.04 40.00 -7.62
CA ASP A 72 23.47 40.38 -7.56
C ASP A 72 24.01 40.77 -8.97
N GLY A 73 23.42 40.24 -10.05
CA GLY A 73 23.74 40.62 -11.44
C GLY A 73 23.21 41.98 -11.89
N TYR A 74 22.46 42.70 -11.04
CA TYR A 74 21.99 44.08 -11.27
C TYR A 74 22.82 45.12 -10.50
N ASP A 75 23.84 44.72 -9.74
CA ASP A 75 24.74 45.67 -9.10
C ASP A 75 25.62 46.37 -10.15
N GLU A 76 25.49 47.70 -10.24
CA GLU A 76 26.25 48.51 -11.19
C GLU A 76 27.62 48.94 -10.61
N GLY A 77 27.91 48.58 -9.36
CA GLY A 77 29.16 48.92 -8.68
C GLY A 77 29.36 50.45 -8.64
N ASN A 78 30.44 50.95 -9.24
CA ASN A 78 30.73 52.39 -9.38
C ASN A 78 30.33 52.99 -10.75
N ARG A 79 29.62 52.24 -11.60
CA ARG A 79 29.22 52.69 -12.94
C ARG A 79 27.89 53.45 -12.89
N TYR A 80 27.71 54.37 -13.84
CA TYR A 80 26.47 55.12 -14.03
C TYR A 80 25.83 54.74 -15.36
N ASN A 81 24.52 54.49 -15.36
CA ASN A 81 23.81 53.99 -16.53
C ASN A 81 22.72 54.99 -16.97
N PRO A 82 22.62 55.35 -18.26
CA PRO A 82 21.56 56.23 -18.75
C PRO A 82 20.19 55.54 -18.91
N LEU A 83 20.10 54.21 -18.85
CA LEU A 83 18.82 53.49 -18.90
C LEU A 83 18.11 53.54 -17.54
N LEU A 84 16.96 54.21 -17.46
CA LEU A 84 16.18 54.36 -16.23
C LEU A 84 15.16 53.22 -16.05
N THR A 85 15.53 51.97 -16.37
CA THR A 85 14.71 50.75 -16.20
C THR A 85 15.59 49.52 -16.07
N THR A 86 15.17 48.54 -15.26
CA THR A 86 15.87 47.27 -15.00
C THR A 86 15.54 46.18 -16.03
N ASP A 87 14.66 46.46 -16.99
CA ASP A 87 14.40 45.56 -18.12
C ASP A 87 15.61 45.52 -19.07
N ARG A 88 16.19 44.32 -19.26
CA ARG A 88 17.35 44.09 -20.14
C ARG A 88 17.00 44.14 -21.63
N ASN A 89 15.72 44.05 -21.99
CA ASN A 89 15.26 44.12 -23.37
C ASN A 89 15.22 45.57 -23.91
N VAL A 90 15.32 46.56 -23.01
CA VAL A 90 15.34 47.97 -23.37
C VAL A 90 16.78 48.44 -23.60
N LEU A 91 17.16 48.57 -24.87
CA LEU A 91 18.51 49.00 -25.27
C LEU A 91 18.65 50.51 -25.50
N ASN A 92 17.52 51.23 -25.63
CA ASN A 92 17.51 52.67 -25.92
C ASN A 92 16.97 53.49 -24.71
N PRO A 93 17.75 54.44 -24.15
CA PRO A 93 17.32 55.31 -23.06
C PRO A 93 16.09 56.20 -23.34
N GLU A 94 15.78 56.49 -24.61
CA GLU A 94 14.58 57.22 -25.05
C GLU A 94 13.30 56.37 -25.03
N ASN A 95 13.39 55.05 -24.86
CA ASN A 95 12.24 54.16 -24.83
C ASN A 95 11.21 54.64 -23.77
N PRO A 96 9.89 54.60 -24.04
CA PRO A 96 8.86 55.05 -23.09
C PRO A 96 9.00 54.52 -21.65
N ILE A 97 9.56 53.32 -21.49
CA ILE A 97 9.79 52.68 -20.18
C ILE A 97 10.92 53.38 -19.39
N SER A 98 12.00 53.80 -20.06
CA SER A 98 13.10 54.59 -19.47
C SER A 98 12.77 56.09 -19.45
N ASN A 99 12.23 56.61 -20.55
CA ASN A 99 11.79 57.99 -20.77
C ASN A 99 12.87 59.03 -20.40
N ASN A 100 14.14 58.74 -20.71
CA ASN A 100 15.23 59.65 -20.43
C ASN A 100 15.33 60.71 -21.53
N ALA A 101 15.55 61.97 -21.16
CA ALA A 101 15.64 63.06 -22.11
C ALA A 101 17.07 63.20 -22.64
N ARG A 102 17.22 63.36 -23.95
CA ARG A 102 18.51 63.60 -24.59
C ARG A 102 18.95 65.05 -24.43
N ILE A 103 20.23 65.25 -24.13
CA ILE A 103 20.91 66.56 -24.15
C ILE A 103 21.96 66.55 -25.27
N THR A 104 22.47 67.73 -25.66
CA THR A 104 23.33 67.91 -26.85
C THR A 104 24.45 66.89 -26.97
N ASN A 105 25.08 66.49 -25.85
CA ASN A 105 26.15 65.47 -25.79
C ASN A 105 25.91 64.38 -24.72
N GLY A 106 24.70 63.86 -24.55
CA GLY A 106 24.45 62.73 -23.64
C GLY A 106 23.02 62.63 -23.14
N TRP A 107 22.86 62.09 -21.93
CA TRP A 107 21.56 61.87 -21.29
C TRP A 107 21.37 62.80 -20.11
N LYS A 108 20.13 63.24 -19.90
CA LYS A 108 19.80 64.19 -18.83
C LYS A 108 19.93 63.58 -17.44
N TYR A 109 19.57 62.30 -17.31
CA TYR A 109 19.60 61.58 -16.04
C TYR A 109 20.49 60.33 -16.12
N LEU A 110 21.09 59.97 -15.00
CA LEU A 110 21.88 58.75 -14.83
C LEU A 110 21.35 57.99 -13.62
N ARG A 111 21.32 56.66 -13.67
CA ARG A 111 21.02 55.83 -12.50
C ARG A 111 22.27 55.16 -11.96
N ARG A 112 22.17 54.70 -10.72
CA ARG A 112 23.06 53.74 -10.10
C ARG A 112 22.26 52.81 -9.19
N ILE A 113 22.38 51.50 -9.43
CA ILE A 113 21.84 50.45 -8.56
C ILE A 113 23.01 49.84 -7.77
N SER A 114 22.86 49.72 -6.45
CA SER A 114 23.83 49.07 -5.59
C SER A 114 23.15 48.04 -4.70
N ILE A 115 23.68 46.83 -4.68
CA ILE A 115 23.08 45.68 -3.99
C ILE A 115 24.08 45.16 -2.98
N GLN A 116 23.67 45.13 -1.71
CA GLN A 116 24.50 44.68 -0.60
C GLN A 116 23.88 43.44 0.05
N ARG A 117 24.70 42.40 0.25
CA ARG A 117 24.33 41.19 0.98
C ARG A 117 24.19 41.51 2.48
N ASN A 118 23.16 40.97 3.13
CA ASN A 118 22.99 41.09 4.57
C ASN A 118 23.73 39.93 5.27
N PRO A 119 24.73 40.16 6.13
CA PRO A 119 25.47 39.08 6.78
C PRO A 119 24.65 38.31 7.83
N GLU A 120 23.57 38.90 8.35
CA GLU A 120 22.71 38.27 9.37
C GLU A 120 21.56 37.43 8.78
N GLU A 121 21.23 37.62 7.49
CA GLU A 121 20.15 36.90 6.82
C GLU A 121 20.52 36.61 5.35
N THR A 122 20.80 35.35 5.05
CA THR A 122 21.32 34.87 3.74
C THR A 122 20.41 35.20 2.56
N TYR A 123 19.09 35.30 2.80
CA TYR A 123 18.06 35.47 1.77
C TYR A 123 17.50 36.88 1.67
N THR A 124 18.21 37.88 2.21
CA THR A 124 17.88 39.29 2.02
C THR A 124 18.99 40.05 1.31
N ARG A 125 18.59 41.03 0.50
CA ARG A 125 19.47 41.99 -0.17
C ARG A 125 19.02 43.40 0.15
N LYS A 126 19.97 44.26 0.54
CA LYS A 126 19.75 45.72 0.65
C LYS A 126 19.99 46.33 -0.71
N VAL A 127 18.92 46.84 -1.33
CA VAL A 127 18.98 47.42 -2.67
C VAL A 127 18.85 48.94 -2.57
N TYR A 128 19.85 49.65 -3.08
CA TYR A 128 19.88 51.11 -3.21
C TYR A 128 19.70 51.48 -4.68
N ILE A 129 18.74 52.35 -4.98
CA ILE A 129 18.55 52.91 -6.33
C ILE A 129 18.64 54.42 -6.23
N ARG A 130 19.59 55.00 -6.96
CA ARG A 130 19.83 56.45 -7.00
C ARG A 130 19.70 56.96 -8.43
N VAL A 131 19.02 58.07 -8.62
CA VAL A 131 18.97 58.81 -9.90
C VAL A 131 19.63 60.17 -9.73
N TYR A 132 20.59 60.44 -10.61
CA TYR A 132 21.42 61.63 -10.66
C TYR A 132 21.04 62.49 -11.85
N LYS A 133 21.24 63.80 -11.71
CA LYS A 133 21.32 64.72 -12.85
C LYS A 133 22.69 64.59 -13.49
N ALA A 134 22.76 64.47 -14.82
CA ALA A 134 24.04 64.42 -15.52
C ALA A 134 24.73 65.80 -15.52
N ASN A 135 26.07 65.79 -15.48
CA ASN A 135 26.86 67.01 -15.58
C ASN A 135 26.89 67.51 -17.05
N LEU A 136 26.54 68.78 -17.28
CA LEU A 136 26.49 69.37 -18.62
C LEU A 136 27.86 69.43 -19.32
N SER A 137 28.95 69.50 -18.55
CA SER A 137 30.33 69.51 -19.09
C SER A 137 30.90 68.11 -19.29
N ASN A 138 30.37 67.09 -18.58
CA ASN A 138 30.72 65.68 -18.76
C ASN A 138 29.49 64.80 -18.52
N PRO A 139 28.69 64.51 -19.57
CA PRO A 139 27.40 63.83 -19.44
C PRO A 139 27.45 62.37 -18.97
N SER A 140 28.64 61.79 -18.82
CA SER A 140 28.85 60.47 -18.22
C SER A 140 29.08 60.50 -16.70
N GLN A 141 29.13 61.68 -16.10
CA GLN A 141 29.37 61.89 -14.67
C GLN A 141 28.15 62.53 -13.99
N PRO A 142 27.85 62.16 -12.73
CA PRO A 142 26.76 62.76 -11.98
C PRO A 142 27.10 64.18 -11.52
N LEU A 143 26.09 65.04 -11.41
CA LEU A 143 26.17 66.39 -10.84
C LEU A 143 25.56 66.43 -9.43
N GLU A 144 24.26 66.16 -9.32
CA GLU A 144 23.52 66.12 -8.06
C GLU A 144 22.60 64.90 -8.00
N VAL A 145 22.37 64.36 -6.80
CA VAL A 145 21.36 63.31 -6.56
C VAL A 145 19.98 63.96 -6.60
N LEU A 146 19.10 63.46 -7.47
CA LEU A 146 17.72 63.95 -7.59
C LEU A 146 16.76 63.15 -6.71
N ALA A 147 16.94 61.83 -6.65
CA ALA A 147 16.15 60.92 -5.83
C ALA A 147 16.95 59.66 -5.44
N GLU A 148 16.64 59.10 -4.28
CA GLU A 148 17.19 57.86 -3.74
C GLU A 148 16.10 57.07 -3.03
N THR A 149 16.09 55.75 -3.20
CA THR A 149 15.31 54.83 -2.39
C THR A 149 16.15 53.65 -1.93
N MET A 150 15.77 53.07 -0.80
CA MET A 150 16.37 51.86 -0.24
C MET A 150 15.24 50.89 0.10
N SER A 151 15.40 49.62 -0.25
CA SER A 151 14.50 48.55 0.18
C SER A 151 15.28 47.29 0.50
N ILE A 152 14.71 46.46 1.37
CA ILE A 152 15.21 45.12 1.65
C ILE A 152 14.32 44.15 0.86
N LEU A 153 14.91 43.46 -0.11
CA LEU A 153 14.23 42.42 -0.87
C LEU A 153 14.57 41.05 -0.27
N ARG A 154 13.55 40.22 -0.06
CA ARG A 154 13.67 38.86 0.47
C ARG A 154 13.15 37.88 -0.58
N THR A 155 13.87 36.79 -0.81
CA THR A 155 13.36 35.67 -1.62
C THR A 155 12.88 34.53 -0.75
N ILE A 156 11.90 33.78 -1.24
CA ILE A 156 11.45 32.54 -0.64
C ILE A 156 12.43 31.44 -1.09
N SER A 157 13.46 31.18 -0.30
CA SER A 157 14.38 30.06 -0.55
C SER A 157 14.27 29.04 0.59
N GLN A 158 14.29 27.76 0.22
CA GLN A 158 14.10 26.63 1.11
C GLN A 158 15.47 26.21 1.67
N GLU A 159 15.68 26.41 2.96
CA GLU A 159 16.87 25.90 3.66
C GLU A 159 16.78 24.37 3.76
N PHE A 160 17.77 23.66 3.22
CA PHE A 160 17.91 22.22 3.44
C PHE A 160 18.52 21.99 4.82
N LYS A 161 17.91 21.09 5.59
CA LYS A 161 18.42 20.64 6.89
C LYS A 161 18.65 19.14 6.83
N PRO A 162 19.61 18.61 7.60
CA PRO A 162 19.80 17.17 7.67
C PRO A 162 18.55 16.43 8.15
N LYS A 163 18.31 15.26 7.56
CA LYS A 163 17.12 14.46 7.81
C LYS A 163 17.46 13.00 8.09
N GLN A 164 16.65 12.38 8.95
CA GLN A 164 16.61 10.94 9.15
C GLN A 164 15.31 10.40 8.56
N ALA A 165 15.44 9.53 7.56
CA ALA A 165 14.34 8.92 6.84
C ALA A 165 14.00 7.55 7.43
N PHE A 166 12.72 7.35 7.75
CA PHE A 166 12.15 6.10 8.26
C PHE A 166 11.14 5.54 7.26
N ASP A 167 11.30 4.26 6.91
CA ASP A 167 10.41 3.54 6.02
C ASP A 167 9.26 2.91 6.81
N LEU A 168 8.05 3.40 6.55
CA LEU A 168 6.82 2.97 7.20
C LEU A 168 5.89 2.30 6.18
N TYR A 169 5.67 1.01 6.38
CA TYR A 169 4.69 0.23 5.63
C TYR A 169 3.33 0.30 6.33
N VAL A 170 2.28 0.53 5.54
CA VAL A 170 0.93 0.77 6.08
C VAL A 170 -0.06 -0.11 5.34
N LEU A 171 -0.72 -1.01 6.06
CA LEU A 171 -1.80 -1.84 5.53
C LEU A 171 -3.11 -1.06 5.58
N CYS A 172 -3.71 -0.81 4.41
CA CYS A 172 -4.98 -0.10 4.26
C CYS A 172 -5.76 -0.64 3.06
N MET A 173 -6.16 -1.91 3.16
CA MET A 173 -6.79 -2.64 2.06
C MET A 173 -8.06 -1.93 1.56
N GLU A 174 -8.20 -1.78 0.24
CA GLU A 174 -9.32 -1.08 -0.40
C GLU A 174 -10.64 -1.82 -0.28
N ASN A 175 -10.58 -3.16 -0.21
CA ASN A 175 -11.75 -4.03 -0.23
C ASN A 175 -11.96 -4.80 1.08
N VAL A 176 -11.22 -4.45 2.15
CA VAL A 176 -11.40 -5.00 3.50
C VAL A 176 -11.77 -3.85 4.43
N PRO A 177 -12.85 -3.97 5.23
CA PRO A 177 -13.29 -2.85 6.04
C PRO A 177 -12.35 -2.63 7.23
N GLY A 178 -12.37 -1.42 7.78
CA GLY A 178 -11.77 -1.13 9.08
C GLY A 178 -12.79 -1.42 10.18
N TRP A 179 -12.48 -2.33 11.10
CA TRP A 179 -13.48 -2.76 12.08
C TRP A 179 -13.85 -1.66 13.10
N TRP A 180 -12.86 -0.87 13.49
CA TRP A 180 -12.99 0.14 14.54
C TRP A 180 -13.30 1.54 13.98
N SER A 181 -13.10 1.75 12.67
CA SER A 181 -13.39 3.00 11.96
C SER A 181 -13.33 2.78 10.45
N SER A 182 -14.07 3.56 9.66
CA SER A 182 -14.11 3.45 8.20
C SER A 182 -12.75 3.78 7.57
N MET A 183 -12.29 2.93 6.64
CA MET A 183 -11.02 3.14 5.92
C MET A 183 -11.03 4.43 5.09
N SER A 184 -12.20 4.88 4.63
CA SER A 184 -12.36 6.15 3.89
C SER A 184 -11.94 7.36 4.72
N THR A 185 -12.13 7.31 6.03
CA THR A 185 -11.73 8.39 6.95
C THR A 185 -10.32 8.17 7.49
N MET A 186 -9.95 6.91 7.74
CA MET A 186 -8.70 6.57 8.42
C MET A 186 -7.45 6.82 7.60
N LYS A 187 -7.45 6.46 6.31
CA LYS A 187 -6.28 6.64 5.44
C LYS A 187 -5.90 8.13 5.31
N PRO A 188 -6.81 9.07 4.97
CA PRO A 188 -6.48 10.50 4.93
C PRO A 188 -6.10 11.06 6.30
N SER A 189 -6.78 10.62 7.37
CA SER A 189 -6.45 11.06 8.74
C SER A 189 -5.04 10.66 9.14
N PHE A 190 -4.61 9.45 8.79
CA PHE A 190 -3.26 8.96 9.08
C PHE A 190 -2.19 9.71 8.28
N GLN A 191 -2.44 9.99 7.00
CA GLN A 191 -1.55 10.82 6.18
C GLN A 191 -1.42 12.24 6.74
N SER A 192 -2.53 12.84 7.22
CA SER A 192 -2.50 14.14 7.90
C SER A 192 -1.65 14.11 9.18
N ILE A 193 -1.71 13.02 9.96
CA ILE A 193 -0.88 12.84 11.17
C ILE A 193 0.61 12.79 10.82
N ILE A 194 0.98 12.08 9.76
CA ILE A 194 2.38 12.02 9.29
C ILE A 194 2.87 13.42 8.88
N THR A 195 2.04 14.18 8.17
CA THR A 195 2.36 15.56 7.78
C THR A 195 2.49 16.49 8.99
N ASP A 196 1.61 16.37 9.99
CA ASP A 196 1.70 17.13 11.26
C ASP A 196 3.01 16.77 12.01
N LEU A 197 3.38 15.49 12.06
CA LEU A 197 4.64 15.03 12.67
C LEU A 197 5.86 15.60 11.94
N LYS A 198 5.88 15.55 10.60
CA LYS A 198 6.92 16.19 9.77
C LYS A 198 6.99 17.70 9.98
N THR A 199 5.86 18.36 10.19
CA THR A 199 5.82 19.82 10.43
C THR A 199 6.43 20.18 11.79
N ARG A 200 6.15 19.38 12.83
CA ARG A 200 6.70 19.59 14.19
C ARG A 200 8.17 19.20 14.30
N CYS A 201 8.55 18.15 13.60
CA CYS A 201 9.90 17.61 13.55
C CYS A 201 10.43 17.65 12.10
N PRO A 202 10.84 18.82 11.57
CA PRO A 202 11.20 18.98 10.15
C PRO A 202 12.41 18.14 9.69
N GLN A 203 13.20 17.62 10.63
CA GLN A 203 14.36 16.76 10.39
C GLN A 203 13.99 15.26 10.38
N ILE A 204 12.74 14.89 10.69
CA ILE A 204 12.24 13.53 10.44
C ILE A 204 11.64 13.46 9.05
N ASP A 205 11.97 12.43 8.30
CA ASP A 205 11.30 12.10 7.05
C ASP A 205 10.67 10.71 7.15
N ILE A 206 9.35 10.62 7.06
CA ILE A 206 8.65 9.33 7.02
C ILE A 206 8.29 9.04 5.57
N ARG A 207 8.90 8.00 5.01
CA ARG A 207 8.54 7.45 3.69
C ARG A 207 7.46 6.43 3.89
N THR A 208 6.27 6.71 3.36
CA THR A 208 5.10 5.85 3.54
C THR A 208 4.96 4.93 2.34
N HIS A 209 5.00 3.62 2.59
CA HIS A 209 4.73 2.58 1.61
C HIS A 209 3.33 2.04 1.88
N LEU A 210 2.35 2.51 1.10
CA LEU A 210 0.97 2.09 1.24
C LEU A 210 0.79 0.71 0.58
N ILE A 211 0.09 -0.18 1.26
CA ILE A 211 -0.36 -1.45 0.73
C ILE A 211 -1.87 -1.41 0.76
N THR A 212 -2.48 -1.25 -0.42
CA THR A 212 -3.93 -1.10 -0.59
C THR A 212 -4.61 -2.34 -1.12
N ARG A 213 -3.85 -3.33 -1.62
CA ARG A 213 -4.41 -4.49 -2.33
C ARG A 213 -4.08 -5.78 -1.62
N LEU A 214 -5.04 -6.70 -1.54
CA LEU A 214 -4.80 -8.06 -1.06
C LEU A 214 -3.93 -8.87 -2.05
N SER A 215 -4.37 -8.90 -3.31
CA SER A 215 -3.75 -9.56 -4.48
C SER A 215 -4.54 -9.13 -5.74
N TYR A 216 -4.21 -9.66 -6.92
CA TYR A 216 -5.04 -9.52 -8.13
C TYR A 216 -6.11 -10.61 -8.24
N GLY A 217 -7.31 -10.27 -8.70
CA GLY A 217 -8.43 -11.20 -8.88
C GLY A 217 -8.24 -12.22 -10.01
N ARG A 218 -8.84 -13.40 -9.83
CA ARG A 218 -8.70 -14.55 -10.75
C ARG A 218 -9.47 -14.42 -12.05
N ASP A 219 -10.71 -13.95 -11.98
CA ASP A 219 -11.58 -13.83 -13.14
C ASP A 219 -11.50 -12.39 -13.69
N LEU A 220 -11.04 -12.25 -14.93
CA LEU A 220 -10.79 -10.95 -15.56
C LEU A 220 -12.07 -10.14 -15.83
N GLN A 221 -13.23 -10.80 -15.92
CA GLN A 221 -14.52 -10.16 -16.16
C GLN A 221 -15.24 -9.76 -14.89
N TYR A 222 -14.87 -10.36 -13.76
CA TYR A 222 -15.51 -10.11 -12.48
C TYR A 222 -15.53 -8.61 -12.16
N ALA A 223 -16.73 -8.07 -11.97
CA ALA A 223 -16.98 -6.67 -11.69
C ALA A 223 -18.08 -6.57 -10.61
N PRO A 224 -17.69 -6.51 -9.33
CA PRO A 224 -18.63 -6.38 -8.23
C PRO A 224 -19.33 -5.02 -8.31
N TYR A 225 -20.53 -4.92 -7.76
CA TYR A 225 -21.32 -3.70 -7.75
C TYR A 225 -21.03 -2.84 -6.51
N ILE A 226 -21.04 -1.52 -6.65
CA ILE A 226 -21.03 -0.57 -5.53
C ILE A 226 -22.11 0.50 -5.73
N ASN A 227 -22.86 0.77 -4.67
CA ASN A 227 -23.84 1.84 -4.62
C ASN A 227 -23.18 3.13 -4.10
N ASN A 228 -23.25 4.24 -4.85
CA ASN A 228 -22.55 5.49 -4.50
C ASN A 228 -23.47 6.73 -4.51
N LEU A 229 -24.64 6.62 -5.13
CA LEU A 229 -25.71 7.61 -5.26
C LEU A 229 -26.96 7.16 -4.46
N THR A 230 -27.27 5.86 -4.47
CA THR A 230 -28.43 5.30 -3.76
C THR A 230 -28.03 4.68 -2.43
N ASN A 231 -28.80 4.92 -1.37
CA ASN A 231 -28.54 4.32 -0.07
C ASN A 231 -28.92 2.82 -0.07
N THR A 232 -28.16 1.99 0.63
CA THR A 232 -28.46 0.55 0.81
C THR A 232 -29.87 0.27 1.35
N ARG A 233 -30.47 1.23 2.07
CA ARG A 233 -31.83 1.12 2.60
C ARG A 233 -32.95 1.52 1.62
N ASP A 234 -32.64 2.35 0.63
CA ASP A 234 -33.64 3.01 -0.21
C ASP A 234 -33.91 2.22 -1.50
N ALA A 235 -33.00 1.33 -1.92
CA ALA A 235 -33.14 0.50 -3.10
C ALA A 235 -32.60 -0.92 -2.90
N ALA A 236 -33.18 -1.87 -3.64
CA ALA A 236 -32.72 -3.25 -3.65
C ALA A 236 -31.37 -3.33 -4.38
N ILE A 237 -30.45 -4.13 -3.83
CA ILE A 237 -29.17 -4.34 -4.48
C ILE A 237 -29.39 -5.17 -5.75
N PRO A 238 -28.97 -4.68 -6.94
CA PRO A 238 -29.29 -5.32 -8.22
C PRO A 238 -28.42 -6.55 -8.52
N PHE A 239 -27.30 -6.74 -7.83
CA PHE A 239 -26.31 -7.79 -8.09
C PHE A 239 -25.93 -8.58 -6.84
N ILE A 240 -25.50 -9.84 -7.00
CA ILE A 240 -25.08 -10.67 -5.85
C ILE A 240 -23.72 -10.25 -5.31
N TYR A 241 -22.77 -10.00 -6.20
CA TYR A 241 -21.41 -9.64 -5.82
C TYR A 241 -21.36 -8.13 -5.66
N PHE A 242 -21.29 -7.63 -4.44
CA PHE A 242 -21.31 -6.20 -4.19
C PHE A 242 -20.51 -5.79 -2.96
N TYR A 243 -20.10 -4.53 -2.96
CA TYR A 243 -19.51 -3.80 -1.85
C TYR A 243 -20.50 -2.69 -1.45
N PRO A 244 -21.03 -2.66 -0.22
CA PRO A 244 -21.90 -1.56 0.19
C PRO A 244 -21.10 -0.27 0.25
N GLY A 245 -21.44 0.69 -0.61
CA GLY A 245 -20.83 2.01 -0.61
C GLY A 245 -21.58 2.96 0.31
N PHE A 246 -22.60 3.63 -0.22
CA PHE A 246 -23.39 4.62 0.50
C PHE A 246 -24.47 3.99 1.39
N THR A 247 -24.38 4.17 2.70
CA THR A 247 -25.31 3.56 3.66
C THR A 247 -25.80 4.54 4.72
N ASN A 248 -26.76 4.12 5.55
CA ASN A 248 -27.30 4.89 6.66
C ASN A 248 -27.07 4.15 7.99
N SER A 249 -26.98 4.88 9.11
CA SER A 249 -26.83 4.28 10.43
C SER A 249 -28.09 3.62 11.00
N ASN A 250 -29.29 3.84 10.44
CA ASN A 250 -30.53 3.28 10.96
C ASN A 250 -31.65 3.17 9.90
N TRP A 251 -32.58 2.25 10.14
CA TRP A 251 -33.86 2.13 9.43
C TRP A 251 -34.95 3.06 9.98
N ASP A 252 -34.98 3.28 11.30
CA ASP A 252 -36.06 3.98 12.00
C ASP A 252 -35.64 5.39 12.47
N MET A 253 -36.10 6.42 11.78
CA MET A 253 -35.86 7.83 12.15
C MET A 253 -36.54 8.27 13.46
N SER A 254 -37.44 7.45 14.03
CA SER A 254 -38.20 7.79 15.24
C SER A 254 -37.52 7.36 16.55
N MET A 255 -36.55 6.43 16.51
CA MET A 255 -35.84 5.94 17.70
C MET A 255 -34.55 6.72 18.03
N SER A 256 -34.07 7.57 17.13
CA SER A 256 -33.05 8.60 17.39
C SER A 256 -32.96 9.55 16.18
N PRO A 257 -32.92 10.88 16.36
CA PRO A 257 -32.86 11.84 15.24
C PRO A 257 -31.49 11.87 14.50
N LEU A 258 -30.68 10.82 14.62
CA LEU A 258 -29.25 10.77 14.27
C LEU A 258 -28.91 9.76 13.16
N GLY A 259 -29.83 9.48 12.24
CA GLY A 259 -29.53 8.68 11.04
C GLY A 259 -28.52 9.42 10.15
N VAL A 260 -27.24 9.05 10.18
CA VAL A 260 -26.18 9.70 9.40
C VAL A 260 -25.88 8.84 8.17
N ASN A 261 -25.94 9.47 7.01
CA ASN A 261 -25.45 8.87 5.77
C ASN A 261 -23.92 8.84 5.79
N GLN A 262 -23.33 7.74 5.35
CA GLN A 262 -21.89 7.55 5.33
C GLN A 262 -21.46 6.53 4.29
N ASP A 263 -20.18 6.60 3.91
CA ASP A 263 -19.55 5.62 3.04
C ASP A 263 -18.92 4.49 3.87
N PHE A 264 -19.36 3.26 3.61
CA PHE A 264 -18.74 2.07 4.18
C PHE A 264 -17.53 1.65 3.34
N TYR A 265 -17.74 1.31 2.07
CA TYR A 265 -16.69 1.27 1.05
C TYR A 265 -16.72 2.55 0.22
N SER A 266 -15.58 3.20 0.01
CA SER A 266 -15.50 4.39 -0.84
C SER A 266 -15.02 4.01 -2.23
N LEU A 267 -15.80 4.37 -3.25
CA LEU A 267 -15.45 4.15 -4.66
C LEU A 267 -14.10 4.80 -5.03
N GLU A 268 -13.77 5.95 -4.43
CA GLU A 268 -12.51 6.66 -4.71
C GLU A 268 -11.27 5.89 -4.24
N ASN A 269 -11.40 5.08 -3.20
CA ASN A 269 -10.30 4.28 -2.64
C ASN A 269 -10.10 2.93 -3.33
N ILE A 270 -11.03 2.52 -4.19
CA ILE A 270 -10.96 1.25 -4.93
C ILE A 270 -10.33 1.53 -6.29
N GLU A 271 -9.18 0.93 -6.56
CA GLU A 271 -8.51 1.01 -7.87
C GLU A 271 -8.85 -0.18 -8.77
N GLY A 272 -9.46 -1.23 -8.21
CA GLY A 272 -9.93 -2.38 -8.97
C GLY A 272 -11.16 -2.11 -9.84
N ARG A 273 -11.40 -3.02 -10.78
CA ARG A 273 -12.54 -3.06 -11.70
C ARG A 273 -13.82 -3.20 -10.90
N ILE A 274 -14.72 -2.24 -11.02
CA ILE A 274 -15.97 -2.20 -10.25
C ILE A 274 -17.10 -1.60 -11.07
N ASN A 275 -18.31 -2.14 -10.89
CA ASN A 275 -19.55 -1.65 -11.51
C ASN A 275 -20.17 -0.59 -10.59
N PHE A 276 -20.36 0.63 -11.09
CA PHE A 276 -20.89 1.75 -10.31
C PHE A 276 -22.12 2.39 -10.98
N GLU A 277 -23.02 2.92 -10.14
CA GLU A 277 -24.38 3.37 -10.53
C GLU A 277 -24.44 4.47 -11.61
N LYS A 278 -25.44 4.37 -12.53
CA LYS A 278 -26.13 5.53 -13.18
C LYS A 278 -27.64 5.38 -13.48
N THR A 279 -28.22 4.19 -13.27
CA THR A 279 -29.65 3.72 -13.21
C THR A 279 -29.60 2.24 -13.64
N ILE A 280 -30.60 1.40 -13.31
CA ILE A 280 -30.60 -0.03 -13.72
C ILE A 280 -30.33 -0.21 -15.22
N THR A 281 -30.70 0.79 -16.03
CA THR A 281 -30.63 0.83 -17.49
C THR A 281 -29.31 1.36 -18.08
N THR A 282 -28.44 2.06 -17.34
CA THR A 282 -27.23 2.73 -17.91
C THR A 282 -25.94 2.45 -17.11
N ARG A 283 -25.75 1.20 -16.66
CA ARG A 283 -24.62 0.74 -15.83
C ARG A 283 -23.25 1.04 -16.46
N GLU A 284 -22.34 1.65 -15.69
CA GLU A 284 -20.96 1.93 -16.13
C GLU A 284 -19.95 1.09 -15.33
N ILE A 285 -18.88 0.65 -16.00
CA ILE A 285 -17.80 -0.12 -15.40
C ILE A 285 -16.57 0.79 -15.32
N ARG A 286 -15.98 0.90 -14.14
CA ARG A 286 -14.65 1.50 -13.97
C ARG A 286 -13.61 0.45 -14.33
N ASP A 287 -12.71 0.80 -15.23
CA ASP A 287 -11.64 -0.10 -15.63
C ASP A 287 -10.43 0.01 -14.69
N GLY A 288 -9.94 -1.15 -14.25
CA GLY A 288 -8.80 -1.33 -13.34
C GLY A 288 -8.33 -2.78 -13.39
N TYR A 289 -7.61 -3.23 -12.36
CA TYR A 289 -7.29 -4.65 -12.21
C TYR A 289 -8.53 -5.45 -11.75
N PRO A 290 -8.62 -6.76 -11.95
CA PRO A 290 -9.79 -7.53 -11.53
C PRO A 290 -9.98 -7.51 -10.00
N LEU A 291 -11.06 -6.85 -9.53
CA LEU A 291 -11.46 -6.81 -8.13
C LEU A 291 -12.44 -7.96 -7.87
N CYS A 292 -12.14 -8.89 -6.97
CA CYS A 292 -13.02 -10.03 -6.68
C CYS A 292 -13.50 -10.05 -5.22
N ASP A 293 -14.41 -10.96 -4.90
CA ASP A 293 -14.85 -11.23 -3.51
C ASP A 293 -13.83 -12.08 -2.71
N MET A 294 -14.22 -12.41 -1.48
CA MET A 294 -13.47 -13.12 -0.44
C MET A 294 -12.74 -14.40 -0.86
N TYR A 295 -13.07 -15.03 -2.00
CA TYR A 295 -12.50 -16.33 -2.36
C TYR A 295 -11.73 -16.33 -3.67
N ASN A 296 -11.87 -15.26 -4.46
CA ASN A 296 -11.39 -15.21 -5.83
C ASN A 296 -10.42 -14.06 -6.07
N HIS A 297 -10.16 -13.25 -5.05
CA HIS A 297 -9.27 -12.10 -5.12
C HIS A 297 -7.79 -12.46 -4.96
N ALA A 298 -7.36 -13.61 -5.49
CA ALA A 298 -5.94 -13.95 -5.58
C ALA A 298 -5.64 -14.97 -6.68
N VAL A 299 -4.99 -14.55 -7.77
CA VAL A 299 -4.34 -15.44 -8.75
C VAL A 299 -3.21 -16.25 -8.10
N ARG A 300 -2.56 -17.16 -8.83
CA ARG A 300 -1.33 -17.84 -8.35
C ARG A 300 -0.17 -16.84 -8.28
N TYR A 301 0.78 -17.02 -7.36
CA TYR A 301 1.84 -16.02 -7.09
C TYR A 301 2.70 -15.69 -8.32
N PRO A 302 3.15 -16.68 -9.15
CA PRO A 302 3.92 -16.34 -10.35
C PRO A 302 3.14 -15.46 -11.35
N GLU A 303 1.83 -15.68 -11.47
CA GLU A 303 0.98 -14.84 -12.33
C GLU A 303 0.83 -13.44 -11.76
N GLU A 304 0.66 -13.31 -10.45
CA GLU A 304 0.60 -12.02 -9.77
C GLU A 304 1.90 -11.21 -9.96
N LEU A 305 3.06 -11.86 -9.81
CA LEU A 305 4.35 -11.21 -10.05
C LEU A 305 4.47 -10.75 -11.51
N ARG A 306 4.10 -11.61 -12.47
CA ARG A 306 4.10 -11.28 -13.90
C ARG A 306 3.19 -10.09 -14.22
N ILE A 307 2.00 -10.02 -13.60
CA ILE A 307 1.09 -8.88 -13.74
C ILE A 307 1.72 -7.61 -13.17
N PHE A 308 2.29 -7.69 -11.96
CA PHE A 308 2.94 -6.57 -11.30
C PHE A 308 4.13 -6.02 -12.11
N ASP A 309 4.97 -6.89 -12.65
CA ASP A 309 6.15 -6.50 -13.43
C ASP A 309 5.74 -5.87 -14.77
N ALA A 310 4.70 -6.39 -15.42
CA ALA A 310 4.11 -5.77 -16.61
C ALA A 310 3.57 -4.37 -16.30
N LEU A 311 2.85 -4.19 -15.19
CA LEU A 311 2.33 -2.89 -14.77
C LEU A 311 3.43 -1.91 -14.38
N THR A 312 4.50 -2.41 -13.75
CA THR A 312 5.68 -1.60 -13.44
C THR A 312 6.34 -1.11 -14.72
N THR A 313 6.48 -1.99 -15.72
CA THR A 313 7.08 -1.64 -17.02
C THR A 313 6.23 -0.61 -17.76
N ASP A 314 4.90 -0.76 -17.79
CA ASP A 314 3.97 0.22 -18.39
C ASP A 314 4.06 1.57 -17.68
N ALA A 315 3.99 1.58 -16.34
CA ALA A 315 4.08 2.81 -15.56
C ALA A 315 5.38 3.57 -15.83
N ILE A 316 6.52 2.87 -15.83
CA ILE A 316 7.84 3.47 -16.15
C ILE A 316 7.84 4.06 -17.56
N SER A 317 7.29 3.33 -18.55
CA SER A 317 7.23 3.81 -19.95
C SER A 317 6.41 5.09 -20.12
N ARG A 318 5.46 5.34 -19.21
CA ARG A 318 4.57 6.51 -19.18
C ARG A 318 5.02 7.61 -18.22
N GLY A 319 6.13 7.44 -17.52
CA GLY A 319 6.60 8.36 -16.47
C GLY A 319 5.67 8.42 -15.25
N LEU A 320 4.90 7.37 -15.00
CA LEU A 320 4.03 7.22 -13.82
C LEU A 320 4.79 6.53 -12.68
N PRO A 321 4.43 6.80 -11.41
CA PRO A 321 5.04 6.11 -10.28
C PRO A 321 4.81 4.59 -10.37
N LYS A 322 5.79 3.84 -9.87
CA LYS A 322 5.69 2.38 -9.78
C LYS A 322 4.43 1.97 -9.01
N PRO A 323 3.67 0.95 -9.49
CA PRO A 323 2.52 0.43 -8.75
C PRO A 323 2.89 -0.09 -7.36
N GLU A 324 1.95 -0.02 -6.43
CA GLU A 324 2.08 -0.59 -5.09
C GLU A 324 2.13 -2.13 -5.16
N ILE A 325 3.00 -2.76 -4.36
CA ILE A 325 2.98 -4.22 -4.20
C ILE A 325 1.71 -4.64 -3.46
N SER A 326 1.20 -5.84 -3.75
CA SER A 326 0.09 -6.42 -2.99
C SER A 326 0.54 -6.91 -1.61
N LEU A 327 -0.42 -7.12 -0.72
CA LEU A 327 -0.18 -7.72 0.59
C LEU A 327 0.43 -9.12 0.46
N ARG A 328 -0.03 -9.94 -0.48
CA ARG A 328 0.57 -11.26 -0.72
C ARG A 328 2.04 -11.15 -1.11
N MET A 329 2.38 -10.23 -2.01
CA MET A 329 3.77 -10.00 -2.40
C MET A 329 4.63 -9.52 -1.23
N LEU A 330 4.11 -8.65 -0.36
CA LEU A 330 4.80 -8.25 0.86
C LEU A 330 5.05 -9.45 1.78
N LEU A 331 4.05 -10.30 1.99
CA LEU A 331 4.18 -11.49 2.84
C LEU A 331 5.20 -12.50 2.30
N GLU A 332 5.29 -12.66 0.98
CA GLU A 332 6.32 -13.49 0.34
C GLU A 332 7.72 -12.90 0.56
N ARG A 333 7.92 -11.61 0.31
CA ARG A 333 9.21 -10.94 0.55
C ARG A 333 9.63 -10.98 2.02
N MET A 334 8.66 -10.85 2.93
CA MET A 334 8.90 -11.00 4.38
C MET A 334 9.31 -12.42 4.76
N ASN A 335 8.87 -13.44 4.03
CA ASN A 335 9.21 -14.82 4.32
C ASN A 335 10.39 -15.35 3.50
N ASP A 336 10.83 -14.64 2.47
CA ASP A 336 12.04 -14.95 1.71
C ASP A 336 13.29 -14.81 2.59
N THR A 337 14.07 -15.88 2.62
CA THR A 337 15.31 -16.02 3.40
C THR A 337 16.56 -15.72 2.59
N SER A 338 16.44 -15.35 1.31
CA SER A 338 17.56 -14.91 0.47
C SER A 338 18.26 -13.69 1.09
N THR A 339 19.59 -13.59 0.95
CA THR A 339 20.36 -12.48 1.54
C THR A 339 19.89 -11.12 1.03
N ALA A 340 19.51 -11.04 -0.25
CA ALA A 340 18.97 -9.82 -0.85
C ALA A 340 17.63 -9.42 -0.20
N ALA A 341 16.68 -10.34 -0.06
CA ALA A 341 15.40 -10.05 0.59
C ALA A 341 15.55 -9.78 2.08
N GLN A 342 16.55 -10.35 2.76
CA GLN A 342 16.86 -10.00 4.15
C GLN A 342 17.26 -8.53 4.27
N ALA A 343 18.16 -8.02 3.41
CA ALA A 343 18.55 -6.61 3.44
C ALA A 343 17.39 -5.63 3.16
N GLU A 344 16.47 -6.01 2.26
CA GLU A 344 15.37 -5.16 1.76
C GLU A 344 14.38 -4.74 2.86
N LEU A 345 14.04 -5.63 3.80
CA LEU A 345 12.94 -5.41 4.77
C LEU A 345 13.34 -5.50 6.24
N THR A 346 14.63 -5.67 6.55
CA THR A 346 15.07 -5.81 7.94
C THR A 346 14.81 -4.52 8.75
N ASN A 347 14.25 -4.68 9.95
CA ASN A 347 13.79 -3.61 10.85
C ASN A 347 12.67 -2.73 10.27
N MET A 348 11.86 -3.25 9.35
CA MET A 348 10.72 -2.52 8.81
C MET A 348 9.74 -2.06 9.91
N LEU A 349 9.17 -0.87 9.75
CA LEU A 349 8.05 -0.39 10.56
C LEU A 349 6.75 -0.72 9.82
N LEU A 350 5.83 -1.44 10.46
CA LEU A 350 4.61 -1.93 9.83
C LEU A 350 3.38 -1.61 10.69
N ILE A 351 2.42 -0.89 10.12
CA ILE A 351 1.17 -0.51 10.80
C ILE A 351 -0.03 -1.08 10.05
N ASN A 352 -0.93 -1.74 10.79
CA ASN A 352 -2.22 -2.17 10.28
C ASN A 352 -3.32 -1.14 10.61
N LEU A 353 -3.81 -0.40 9.60
CA LEU A 353 -4.90 0.57 9.77
C LEU A 353 -6.27 -0.10 9.89
N ASN A 354 -6.44 -1.34 9.41
CA ASN A 354 -7.68 -2.11 9.58
C ASN A 354 -8.01 -2.40 11.06
N GLY A 355 -7.04 -2.21 11.96
CA GLY A 355 -7.18 -2.26 13.42
C GLY A 355 -7.23 -3.68 13.96
N GLU A 356 -8.34 -4.04 14.62
CA GLU A 356 -8.53 -5.37 15.22
C GLU A 356 -8.59 -6.50 14.16
N LEU A 357 -8.92 -6.13 12.92
CA LEU A 357 -9.01 -7.02 11.78
C LEU A 357 -7.66 -7.15 11.07
N LEU A 358 -7.22 -8.39 10.86
CA LEU A 358 -6.03 -8.70 10.05
C LEU A 358 -6.44 -9.03 8.61
N PRO A 359 -6.04 -8.24 7.60
CA PRO A 359 -6.29 -8.59 6.20
C PRO A 359 -5.54 -9.86 5.82
N CYS A 360 -6.14 -10.74 5.02
CA CYS A 360 -5.57 -12.00 4.59
C CYS A 360 -5.89 -12.21 3.10
N PRO A 361 -4.88 -12.38 2.22
CA PRO A 361 -5.14 -12.59 0.79
C PRO A 361 -5.79 -13.97 0.57
N PRO A 362 -6.85 -14.10 -0.26
CA PRO A 362 -7.60 -15.35 -0.40
C PRO A 362 -6.88 -16.38 -1.30
N ILE A 363 -5.84 -17.00 -0.77
CA ILE A 363 -4.92 -17.87 -1.51
C ILE A 363 -5.49 -19.29 -1.73
N ARG A 364 -5.41 -19.78 -2.98
CA ARG A 364 -5.52 -21.21 -3.33
C ARG A 364 -4.33 -21.61 -4.19
N ASN A 365 -3.68 -22.71 -3.85
CA ASN A 365 -2.45 -23.17 -4.49
C ASN A 365 -2.67 -24.11 -5.67
N TYR A 366 -3.91 -24.29 -6.15
CA TYR A 366 -4.23 -25.09 -7.33
C TYR A 366 -5.04 -24.29 -8.35
N SER A 367 -5.08 -24.81 -9.57
CA SER A 367 -5.63 -24.15 -10.74
C SER A 367 -7.14 -24.31 -10.86
N ASP A 368 -7.81 -23.25 -11.31
CA ASP A 368 -9.20 -23.32 -11.75
C ASP A 368 -9.26 -24.01 -13.12
N ALA A 369 -10.36 -24.71 -13.41
CA ALA A 369 -10.52 -25.41 -14.67
C ALA A 369 -10.80 -24.44 -15.83
N ALA A 370 -10.24 -24.74 -17.01
CA ALA A 370 -10.61 -24.07 -18.24
C ALA A 370 -12.05 -24.44 -18.60
N LYS A 371 -12.79 -23.46 -19.08
CA LYS A 371 -14.19 -23.59 -19.49
C LYS A 371 -14.45 -22.74 -20.72
N ASP A 372 -15.29 -23.26 -21.61
CA ASP A 372 -15.79 -22.53 -22.77
C ASP A 372 -17.32 -22.63 -22.77
N PRO A 373 -18.01 -21.79 -21.97
CA PRO A 373 -19.46 -21.87 -21.85
C PRO A 373 -20.23 -21.63 -23.17
N GLN A 374 -19.57 -21.02 -24.17
CA GLN A 374 -20.20 -20.66 -25.44
C GLN A 374 -20.20 -21.85 -26.41
N ASN A 375 -19.05 -22.50 -26.58
CA ASN A 375 -18.92 -23.60 -27.54
C ASN A 375 -19.09 -24.98 -26.87
N TYR A 376 -18.73 -25.11 -25.59
CA TYR A 376 -18.71 -26.37 -24.84
C TYR A 376 -19.33 -26.20 -23.44
N PRO A 377 -20.63 -25.89 -23.33
CA PRO A 377 -21.29 -25.66 -22.06
C PRO A 377 -21.19 -26.86 -21.13
N ASN A 378 -21.00 -26.60 -19.84
CA ASN A 378 -20.85 -27.56 -18.75
C ASN A 378 -19.58 -28.42 -18.80
N VAL A 379 -18.71 -28.26 -19.79
CA VAL A 379 -17.43 -28.98 -19.89
C VAL A 379 -16.35 -28.22 -19.14
N ARG A 380 -15.48 -28.96 -18.46
CA ARG A 380 -14.32 -28.45 -17.72
C ARG A 380 -13.09 -29.31 -18.01
N VAL A 381 -11.94 -28.65 -18.15
CA VAL A 381 -10.64 -29.32 -18.28
C VAL A 381 -9.55 -28.62 -17.48
N VAL A 382 -8.72 -29.42 -16.82
CA VAL A 382 -7.64 -28.91 -15.97
C VAL A 382 -6.51 -29.91 -15.94
N THR A 383 -5.28 -29.40 -15.84
CA THR A 383 -4.08 -30.21 -15.64
C THR A 383 -3.46 -29.83 -14.31
N HIS A 384 -3.07 -30.83 -13.52
CA HIS A 384 -2.32 -30.64 -12.28
C HIS A 384 -1.08 -31.53 -12.27
N PRO A 385 0.08 -31.05 -11.81
CA PRO A 385 1.20 -31.94 -11.53
C PRO A 385 0.90 -32.78 -10.27
N GLU A 386 1.47 -33.99 -10.21
CA GLU A 386 1.32 -34.87 -9.04
C GLU A 386 1.95 -34.31 -7.77
N ASN A 387 3.04 -33.55 -7.90
CA ASN A 387 3.68 -32.79 -6.82
C ASN A 387 3.80 -31.32 -7.23
N ILE A 388 3.77 -30.41 -6.26
CA ILE A 388 4.06 -29.00 -6.56
C ILE A 388 5.58 -28.78 -6.72
N GLN A 389 6.38 -29.52 -5.94
CA GLN A 389 7.84 -29.49 -5.99
C GLN A 389 8.40 -30.86 -6.43
N TYR A 390 9.33 -30.84 -7.38
CA TYR A 390 10.12 -32.00 -7.80
C TYR A 390 11.61 -31.78 -7.53
N THR A 391 12.32 -32.85 -7.20
CA THR A 391 13.78 -32.82 -7.12
C THR A 391 14.41 -32.76 -8.51
N SER A 392 15.59 -32.15 -8.62
CA SER A 392 16.31 -32.03 -9.89
C SER A 392 16.54 -33.41 -10.51
N GLY A 393 16.25 -33.55 -11.81
CA GLY A 393 16.38 -34.82 -12.56
C GLY A 393 15.27 -35.85 -12.32
N SER A 394 14.23 -35.53 -11.54
CA SER A 394 13.07 -36.40 -11.37
C SER A 394 12.06 -36.22 -12.50
N ASN A 395 11.39 -37.32 -12.87
CA ASN A 395 10.30 -37.27 -13.85
C ASN A 395 9.11 -36.50 -13.27
N VAL A 396 8.57 -35.58 -14.06
CA VAL A 396 7.40 -34.78 -13.69
C VAL A 396 6.15 -35.42 -14.27
N PHE A 397 5.20 -35.75 -13.40
CA PHE A 397 3.92 -36.33 -13.81
C PHE A 397 2.83 -35.26 -13.79
N LEU A 398 2.13 -35.10 -14.91
CA LEU A 398 0.96 -34.24 -15.06
C LEU A 398 -0.29 -35.10 -15.26
N ARG A 399 -1.33 -34.81 -14.49
CA ARG A 399 -2.63 -35.46 -14.62
C ARG A 399 -3.63 -34.51 -15.24
N VAL A 400 -4.23 -34.91 -16.36
CA VAL A 400 -5.24 -34.14 -17.08
C VAL A 400 -6.62 -34.69 -16.77
N TYR A 401 -7.52 -33.80 -16.36
CA TYR A 401 -8.88 -34.11 -15.99
C TYR A 401 -9.84 -33.46 -16.98
N SER A 402 -10.78 -34.24 -17.49
CA SER A 402 -11.92 -33.76 -18.26
C SER A 402 -13.21 -34.26 -17.62
N TYR A 403 -14.11 -33.33 -17.30
CA TYR A 403 -15.35 -33.64 -16.60
C TYR A 403 -16.45 -32.66 -16.96
N VAL A 404 -17.67 -32.97 -16.52
CA VAL A 404 -18.84 -32.12 -16.69
C VAL A 404 -19.45 -31.73 -15.34
N THR A 405 -20.06 -30.54 -15.28
CA THR A 405 -20.60 -29.97 -14.03
C THR A 405 -21.88 -30.65 -13.54
N ASN A 406 -22.61 -31.32 -14.44
CA ASN A 406 -23.76 -32.19 -14.11
C ASN A 406 -23.65 -33.50 -14.90
N PRO A 407 -22.93 -34.50 -14.37
CA PRO A 407 -22.70 -35.78 -15.05
C PRO A 407 -23.98 -36.49 -15.47
N ASP A 408 -25.05 -36.42 -14.69
CA ASP A 408 -26.27 -37.20 -14.95
C ASP A 408 -27.04 -36.74 -16.20
N ASN A 409 -26.77 -35.52 -16.69
CA ASN A 409 -27.36 -34.99 -17.93
C ASN A 409 -26.62 -35.44 -19.20
N TRP A 410 -25.52 -36.18 -19.07
CA TRP A 410 -24.69 -36.61 -20.20
C TRP A 410 -24.83 -38.11 -20.44
N ILE A 411 -24.62 -38.54 -21.69
CA ILE A 411 -24.53 -39.97 -22.02
C ILE A 411 -23.24 -40.55 -21.46
N TYR A 412 -23.25 -41.83 -21.07
CA TYR A 412 -22.17 -42.47 -20.31
C TYR A 412 -20.83 -42.58 -21.06
N ASP A 413 -20.85 -42.53 -22.39
CA ASP A 413 -19.72 -42.63 -23.30
C ASP A 413 -19.35 -41.27 -23.94
N ALA A 414 -19.86 -40.16 -23.40
CA ALA A 414 -19.59 -38.83 -23.93
C ALA A 414 -18.08 -38.54 -23.98
N LYS A 415 -17.61 -38.05 -25.14
CA LYS A 415 -16.23 -37.62 -25.39
C LYS A 415 -16.21 -36.19 -25.91
N LEU A 416 -15.13 -35.48 -25.63
CA LEU A 416 -14.87 -34.18 -26.21
C LEU A 416 -14.52 -34.34 -27.70
N ASN A 417 -15.23 -33.63 -28.57
CA ASN A 417 -15.05 -33.66 -30.03
C ASN A 417 -13.87 -32.81 -30.52
N VAL A 418 -13.28 -32.01 -29.63
CA VAL A 418 -12.03 -31.28 -29.85
C VAL A 418 -10.95 -31.78 -28.89
N PRO A 419 -9.66 -31.69 -29.28
CA PRO A 419 -8.58 -32.10 -28.38
C PRO A 419 -8.47 -31.17 -27.17
N ILE A 420 -7.94 -31.70 -26.06
CA ILE A 420 -7.43 -30.88 -24.97
C ILE A 420 -6.00 -30.50 -25.33
N THR A 421 -5.63 -29.24 -25.15
CA THR A 421 -4.23 -28.80 -25.30
C THR A 421 -3.58 -28.59 -23.94
N VAL A 422 -2.35 -29.07 -23.80
CA VAL A 422 -1.45 -28.78 -22.67
C VAL A 422 -0.20 -28.11 -23.21
N TYR A 423 -0.01 -26.83 -22.89
CA TYR A 423 1.09 -26.01 -23.38
C TYR A 423 2.06 -25.68 -22.25
N ILE A 424 3.30 -26.12 -22.39
CA ILE A 424 4.40 -25.87 -21.46
C ILE A 424 5.17 -24.67 -22.01
N ARG A 425 5.06 -23.53 -21.33
CA ARG A 425 5.61 -22.26 -21.83
C ARG A 425 7.13 -22.24 -21.80
N ASN A 426 7.71 -21.57 -22.80
CA ASN A 426 9.12 -21.20 -22.89
C ASN A 426 10.11 -22.37 -22.73
N THR A 427 9.63 -23.61 -22.91
CA THR A 427 10.43 -24.83 -22.75
C THR A 427 10.14 -25.77 -23.92
N ILE A 428 11.18 -26.12 -24.67
CA ILE A 428 11.13 -27.15 -25.70
C ILE A 428 11.56 -28.48 -25.07
N ILE A 429 10.62 -29.41 -24.94
CA ILE A 429 10.85 -30.76 -24.41
C ILE A 429 10.85 -31.72 -25.61
N PRO A 430 11.96 -32.42 -25.88
CA PRO A 430 12.00 -33.38 -26.97
C PRO A 430 10.88 -34.42 -26.84
N ASN A 431 10.21 -34.77 -27.94
CA ASN A 431 9.16 -35.78 -27.95
C ASN A 431 9.59 -37.12 -27.33
N ALA A 432 10.89 -37.47 -27.41
CA ALA A 432 11.44 -38.68 -26.80
C ALA A 432 11.40 -38.67 -25.26
N ASN A 433 11.20 -37.50 -24.64
CA ASN A 433 11.14 -37.29 -23.19
C ASN A 433 9.70 -37.05 -22.72
N ILE A 434 8.70 -37.31 -23.58
CA ILE A 434 7.28 -37.13 -23.29
C ILE A 434 6.62 -38.49 -23.47
N HIS A 435 6.00 -38.99 -22.39
CA HIS A 435 5.22 -40.23 -22.43
C HIS A 435 3.79 -39.94 -22.01
N VAL A 436 2.82 -40.48 -22.75
CA VAL A 436 1.40 -40.19 -22.53
C VAL A 436 0.62 -41.49 -22.38
N ASP A 437 0.00 -41.64 -21.21
CA ASP A 437 -0.97 -42.69 -20.95
C ASP A 437 -2.39 -42.13 -20.95
N ARG A 438 -3.31 -42.88 -21.55
CA ARG A 438 -4.75 -42.62 -21.54
C ARG A 438 -5.49 -43.64 -20.68
N ILE A 439 -6.44 -43.16 -19.88
CA ILE A 439 -7.38 -44.01 -19.15
C ILE A 439 -8.74 -43.98 -19.86
N ASP A 440 -9.02 -45.05 -20.60
CA ASP A 440 -10.27 -45.23 -21.36
C ASP A 440 -11.18 -46.24 -20.65
N GLY A 441 -12.49 -46.08 -20.81
CA GLY A 441 -13.51 -46.85 -20.11
C GLY A 441 -14.71 -46.02 -19.68
N ASN A 442 -15.82 -46.71 -19.42
CA ASN A 442 -17.11 -46.12 -19.04
C ASN A 442 -17.93 -47.11 -18.18
N SER A 443 -19.22 -46.83 -17.96
CA SER A 443 -20.08 -47.71 -17.16
C SER A 443 -20.37 -49.08 -17.80
N VAL A 444 -20.05 -49.26 -19.08
CA VAL A 444 -20.25 -50.47 -19.88
C VAL A 444 -18.91 -51.12 -20.24
N ASP A 445 -17.96 -50.33 -20.75
CA ASP A 445 -16.61 -50.77 -21.10
C ASP A 445 -15.66 -50.69 -19.91
N ASP A 446 -14.91 -51.75 -19.68
CA ASP A 446 -14.01 -51.83 -18.53
C ASP A 446 -12.86 -50.80 -18.62
N TYR A 447 -12.49 -50.21 -17.49
CA TYR A 447 -11.43 -49.20 -17.46
C TYR A 447 -10.05 -49.83 -17.63
N GLN A 448 -9.28 -49.28 -18.57
CA GLN A 448 -7.93 -49.72 -18.91
C GLN A 448 -7.00 -48.53 -19.07
N ARG A 449 -5.74 -48.69 -18.66
CA ARG A 449 -4.66 -47.74 -18.95
C ARG A 449 -4.00 -48.18 -20.25
N VAL A 450 -3.99 -47.30 -21.23
CA VAL A 450 -3.45 -47.55 -22.57
C VAL A 450 -2.32 -46.57 -22.77
N ASN A 451 -1.12 -47.08 -23.05
CA ASN A 451 -0.03 -46.24 -23.51
C ASN A 451 -0.41 -45.70 -24.89
N ASP A 452 -0.48 -44.37 -25.01
CA ASP A 452 -1.05 -43.66 -26.15
C ASP A 452 0.00 -42.91 -26.97
N GLU A 453 1.15 -43.55 -27.26
CA GLU A 453 2.20 -42.99 -28.13
C GLU A 453 1.73 -42.67 -29.57
N ALA A 454 0.61 -43.25 -30.02
CA ALA A 454 0.17 -43.17 -31.41
C ALA A 454 -0.86 -42.08 -31.72
N THR A 455 -1.62 -41.59 -30.72
CA THR A 455 -2.74 -40.66 -30.99
C THR A 455 -2.59 -39.27 -30.38
N HIS A 456 -1.71 -39.08 -29.39
CA HIS A 456 -1.37 -37.73 -28.93
C HIS A 456 -0.49 -37.01 -29.97
N GLY A 457 -0.55 -35.68 -29.99
CA GLY A 457 0.33 -34.86 -30.83
C GLY A 457 1.26 -34.01 -30.00
N VAL A 458 2.52 -33.88 -30.42
CA VAL A 458 3.49 -32.93 -29.86
C VAL A 458 3.95 -31.97 -30.93
N THR A 459 3.85 -30.67 -30.64
CA THR A 459 4.29 -29.59 -31.54
C THR A 459 5.03 -28.52 -30.74
N TYR A 460 5.87 -27.73 -31.41
CA TYR A 460 6.64 -26.66 -30.78
C TYR A 460 6.18 -25.31 -31.32
N ILE A 461 5.68 -24.45 -30.44
CA ILE A 461 5.07 -23.16 -30.81
C ILE A 461 5.64 -22.10 -29.87
N GLY A 462 6.10 -20.97 -30.40
CA GLY A 462 6.53 -19.82 -29.60
C GLY A 462 7.64 -20.12 -28.59
N GLY A 463 8.49 -21.12 -28.85
CA GLY A 463 9.53 -21.57 -27.91
C GLY A 463 9.04 -22.46 -26.76
N GLY A 464 7.78 -22.87 -26.77
CA GLY A 464 7.20 -23.85 -25.83
C GLY A 464 6.81 -25.17 -26.48
N THR A 465 6.36 -26.12 -25.67
CA THR A 465 5.91 -27.46 -26.08
C THR A 465 4.41 -27.58 -25.93
N LEU A 466 3.70 -27.88 -27.02
CA LEU A 466 2.26 -28.12 -27.05
C LEU A 466 1.96 -29.60 -27.22
N ILE A 467 1.22 -30.17 -26.28
CA ILE A 467 0.72 -31.54 -26.30
C ILE A 467 -0.80 -31.50 -26.59
N THR A 468 -1.26 -32.27 -27.57
CA THR A 468 -2.68 -32.37 -27.95
C THR A 468 -3.24 -33.75 -27.62
N LEU A 469 -4.39 -33.78 -26.95
CA LEU A 469 -5.01 -35.00 -26.41
C LEU A 469 -6.44 -35.17 -26.99
N PRO A 470 -6.61 -35.95 -28.08
CA PRO A 470 -7.90 -36.10 -28.76
C PRO A 470 -8.86 -37.04 -28.03
N ASN A 471 -10.16 -36.92 -28.30
CA ASN A 471 -11.20 -37.88 -27.86
C ASN A 471 -11.25 -38.11 -26.33
N SER A 472 -10.98 -37.07 -25.55
CA SER A 472 -10.96 -37.16 -24.08
C SER A 472 -12.35 -37.51 -23.51
N PRO A 473 -12.50 -38.59 -22.73
CA PRO A 473 -13.79 -38.94 -22.14
C PRO A 473 -14.25 -37.93 -21.09
N LEU A 474 -15.55 -37.64 -21.07
CA LEU A 474 -16.17 -36.68 -20.14
C LEU A 474 -16.85 -37.35 -18.93
N ARG A 475 -17.04 -38.67 -18.99
CA ARG A 475 -17.85 -39.44 -18.02
C ARG A 475 -17.14 -40.64 -17.43
N SER A 476 -16.97 -40.63 -16.10
CA SER A 476 -16.14 -41.57 -15.35
C SER A 476 -16.94 -42.60 -14.54
N GLY A 477 -18.22 -42.81 -14.89
CA GLY A 477 -19.15 -43.65 -14.13
C GLY A 477 -18.69 -45.10 -13.96
N GLN A 478 -19.05 -45.69 -12.82
CA GLN A 478 -18.63 -47.05 -12.46
C GLN A 478 -19.11 -48.12 -13.44
N ASN A 479 -18.19 -48.98 -13.88
CA ASN A 479 -18.47 -50.26 -14.49
C ASN A 479 -18.88 -51.26 -13.41
N LEU A 480 -20.16 -51.64 -13.36
CA LEU A 480 -20.69 -52.50 -12.29
C LEU A 480 -20.01 -53.88 -12.23
N PRO A 481 -19.75 -54.59 -13.36
CA PRO A 481 -19.06 -55.88 -13.33
C PRO A 481 -17.68 -55.88 -12.69
N THR A 482 -16.85 -54.87 -12.96
CA THR A 482 -15.45 -54.83 -12.48
C THR A 482 -15.25 -53.91 -11.29
N SER A 483 -16.28 -53.15 -10.91
CA SER A 483 -16.21 -52.08 -9.92
C SER A 483 -15.19 -50.99 -10.25
N LYS A 484 -14.66 -50.91 -11.48
CA LYS A 484 -13.79 -49.84 -11.97
C LYS A 484 -14.61 -48.59 -12.32
N GLY A 485 -13.99 -47.41 -12.38
CA GLY A 485 -14.70 -46.12 -12.50
C GLY A 485 -15.31 -45.63 -11.17
N ILE A 486 -15.92 -44.44 -11.14
CA ILE A 486 -16.43 -43.83 -9.89
C ILE A 486 -17.93 -44.09 -9.67
N PRO A 487 -18.34 -44.61 -8.50
CA PRO A 487 -19.75 -44.75 -8.15
C PRO A 487 -20.36 -43.37 -7.81
N VAL A 488 -21.68 -43.23 -8.07
CA VAL A 488 -22.42 -41.97 -7.85
C VAL A 488 -22.29 -41.47 -6.40
N ALA A 489 -22.34 -42.38 -5.43
CA ALA A 489 -22.26 -42.05 -3.99
C ALA A 489 -20.90 -41.46 -3.55
N ASN A 490 -19.84 -41.66 -4.34
CA ASN A 490 -18.50 -41.18 -4.04
C ASN A 490 -18.09 -39.95 -4.87
N ARG A 491 -19.00 -39.43 -5.71
CA ARG A 491 -18.78 -38.17 -6.42
C ARG A 491 -18.66 -37.02 -5.43
N LEU A 492 -17.64 -36.18 -5.58
CA LEU A 492 -17.50 -34.98 -4.76
C LEU A 492 -18.40 -33.89 -5.32
N TYR A 493 -19.35 -33.40 -4.50
CA TYR A 493 -20.26 -32.32 -4.88
C TYR A 493 -21.10 -32.61 -6.14
N GLY A 494 -21.37 -33.90 -6.39
CA GLY A 494 -22.05 -34.38 -7.60
C GLY A 494 -21.17 -34.47 -8.85
N LEU A 495 -19.88 -34.12 -8.74
CA LEU A 495 -18.93 -34.12 -9.85
C LEU A 495 -18.16 -35.45 -9.95
N GLU A 496 -17.88 -35.86 -11.19
CA GLU A 496 -16.92 -36.95 -11.49
C GLU A 496 -15.48 -36.41 -11.57
N TYR A 497 -15.13 -35.52 -10.62
CA TYR A 497 -13.84 -34.85 -10.51
C TYR A 497 -13.25 -35.04 -9.11
N ILE A 498 -12.21 -35.86 -9.01
CA ILE A 498 -11.41 -36.03 -7.80
C ILE A 498 -9.93 -35.97 -8.20
N PRO A 499 -9.27 -34.82 -7.95
CA PRO A 499 -7.88 -34.63 -8.37
C PRO A 499 -6.86 -35.05 -7.32
N CYS A 500 -7.25 -35.16 -6.04
CA CYS A 500 -6.32 -35.57 -4.99
C CYS A 500 -5.87 -37.03 -5.16
N PRO A 501 -4.68 -37.39 -4.65
CA PRO A 501 -4.35 -38.79 -4.43
C PRO A 501 -5.29 -39.33 -3.34
N ILE A 502 -5.97 -40.44 -3.60
CA ILE A 502 -6.93 -41.04 -2.65
C ILE A 502 -6.19 -41.63 -1.44
N ASP A 503 -5.02 -42.23 -1.70
CA ASP A 503 -4.10 -42.72 -0.68
C ASP A 503 -2.86 -41.81 -0.59
N ASN A 504 -1.78 -42.30 -0.01
CA ASN A 504 -0.46 -41.65 0.00
C ASN A 504 0.30 -41.86 -1.33
N ASN A 505 -0.41 -42.13 -2.43
CA ASN A 505 0.06 -42.26 -3.81
C ASN A 505 -1.13 -42.18 -4.79
N PHE A 506 -0.84 -42.22 -6.08
CA PHE A 506 -1.84 -42.20 -7.16
C PHE A 506 -2.24 -43.59 -7.69
N ASN A 507 -2.00 -44.68 -6.95
CA ASN A 507 -2.31 -46.04 -7.44
C ASN A 507 -3.81 -46.34 -7.49
N LYS A 508 -4.64 -45.59 -6.75
CA LYS A 508 -6.11 -45.68 -6.78
C LYS A 508 -6.68 -44.73 -7.84
N GLU A 509 -6.63 -45.18 -9.08
CA GLU A 509 -7.20 -44.48 -10.24
C GLU A 509 -8.42 -45.22 -10.80
N LEU A 510 -9.03 -44.73 -11.89
CA LEU A 510 -10.26 -45.30 -12.47
C LEU A 510 -10.13 -46.79 -12.85
N THR A 511 -8.92 -47.28 -13.10
CA THR A 511 -8.62 -48.70 -13.41
C THR A 511 -8.68 -49.62 -12.19
N SER A 512 -8.72 -49.06 -10.98
CA SER A 512 -8.75 -49.82 -9.72
C SER A 512 -10.19 -50.15 -9.27
N PRO A 513 -10.43 -51.24 -8.53
CA PRO A 513 -11.76 -51.62 -8.03
C PRO A 513 -12.16 -50.93 -6.72
N SER A 514 -11.57 -49.79 -6.34
CA SER A 514 -11.91 -49.04 -5.10
C SER A 514 -13.24 -48.28 -5.19
N ASN A 515 -13.66 -47.59 -4.12
CA ASN A 515 -14.83 -46.70 -4.16
C ASN A 515 -14.42 -45.31 -4.66
N ALA A 516 -13.72 -44.51 -3.84
CA ALA A 516 -13.13 -43.24 -4.27
C ALA A 516 -11.86 -43.48 -5.12
N LYS A 517 -11.71 -42.69 -6.20
CA LYS A 517 -10.65 -42.83 -7.20
C LYS A 517 -10.20 -41.46 -7.70
N ASN A 518 -8.92 -41.34 -8.00
CA ASN A 518 -8.45 -40.23 -8.84
C ASN A 518 -9.07 -40.36 -10.24
N THR A 519 -9.64 -39.28 -10.76
CA THR A 519 -10.44 -39.30 -12.00
C THR A 519 -9.69 -38.74 -13.22
N ALA A 520 -8.36 -38.74 -13.20
CA ALA A 520 -7.56 -38.31 -14.35
C ALA A 520 -7.87 -39.18 -15.59
N ARG A 521 -7.84 -38.54 -16.76
CA ARG A 521 -8.03 -39.20 -18.07
C ARG A 521 -6.74 -39.40 -18.82
N TRP A 522 -5.78 -38.53 -18.57
CA TRP A 522 -4.46 -38.62 -19.15
C TRP A 522 -3.41 -38.42 -18.09
N ILE A 523 -2.30 -39.12 -18.24
CA ILE A 523 -1.10 -38.98 -17.42
C ILE A 523 0.03 -38.69 -18.41
N ILE A 524 0.66 -37.53 -18.26
CA ILE A 524 1.80 -37.11 -19.06
C ILE A 524 3.03 -37.19 -18.16
N GLU A 525 4.02 -37.95 -18.56
CA GLU A 525 5.33 -38.01 -17.93
C GLU A 525 6.32 -37.19 -18.75
N LEU A 526 7.02 -36.29 -18.06
CA LEU A 526 8.05 -35.42 -18.63
C LEU A 526 9.41 -35.76 -18.01
N GLU A 527 10.35 -36.17 -18.85
CA GLU A 527 11.69 -36.54 -18.42
C GLU A 527 12.72 -35.42 -18.66
N ASN A 528 13.79 -35.45 -17.87
CA ASN A 528 14.97 -34.60 -18.05
C ASN A 528 14.68 -33.09 -18.07
N LEU A 529 13.71 -32.63 -17.29
CA LEU A 529 13.45 -31.20 -17.11
C LEU A 529 14.58 -30.54 -16.30
N PRO A 530 15.17 -29.43 -16.81
CA PRO A 530 16.08 -28.59 -16.03
C PRO A 530 15.48 -28.10 -14.71
N SER A 531 16.34 -27.56 -13.84
CA SER A 531 15.87 -26.95 -12.59
C SER A 531 15.31 -25.55 -12.87
N ASP A 532 14.00 -25.43 -12.92
CA ASP A 532 13.30 -24.17 -13.16
C ASP A 532 11.85 -24.19 -12.63
N GLU A 533 11.18 -23.04 -12.69
CA GLU A 533 9.73 -22.93 -12.60
C GLU A 533 9.09 -23.11 -13.98
N TYR A 534 8.15 -24.05 -14.09
CA TYR A 534 7.42 -24.30 -15.33
C TYR A 534 5.96 -23.84 -15.22
N THR A 535 5.52 -23.08 -16.23
CA THR A 535 4.12 -22.71 -16.42
C THR A 535 3.46 -23.65 -17.42
N ILE A 536 2.37 -24.27 -17.00
CA ILE A 536 1.59 -25.23 -17.79
C ILE A 536 0.20 -24.66 -18.01
N GLU A 537 -0.19 -24.49 -19.27
CA GLU A 537 -1.50 -23.99 -19.68
C GLU A 537 -2.35 -25.11 -20.25
N THR A 538 -3.63 -25.17 -19.89
CA THR A 538 -4.59 -26.15 -20.42
C THR A 538 -5.78 -25.46 -21.04
N ARG A 539 -6.20 -25.91 -22.24
CA ARG A 539 -7.36 -25.38 -22.96
C ARG A 539 -8.21 -26.47 -23.60
N ILE A 540 -9.46 -26.14 -23.89
CA ILE A 540 -10.40 -26.85 -24.75
C ILE A 540 -10.11 -26.45 -26.20
N GLY A 541 -9.71 -27.39 -27.04
CA GLY A 541 -9.36 -27.14 -28.44
C GLY A 541 -7.90 -26.73 -28.66
N ASN A 542 -7.56 -26.48 -29.93
CA ASN A 542 -6.21 -26.16 -30.39
C ASN A 542 -5.95 -24.66 -30.58
N ASP A 543 -6.91 -23.82 -30.20
CA ASP A 543 -6.76 -22.38 -30.40
C ASP A 543 -5.83 -21.77 -29.34
N LEU A 544 -4.65 -21.35 -29.78
CA LEU A 544 -3.69 -20.60 -28.97
C LEU A 544 -3.66 -19.09 -29.32
N THR A 545 -4.44 -18.63 -30.32
CA THR A 545 -4.23 -17.35 -31.01
C THR A 545 -5.47 -16.56 -31.42
N THR A 546 -6.66 -17.16 -31.53
CA THR A 546 -7.85 -16.57 -32.18
C THR A 546 -9.02 -16.26 -31.23
N GLY A 547 -8.86 -16.44 -29.92
CA GLY A 547 -9.85 -15.98 -28.94
C GLY A 547 -10.10 -14.47 -29.03
N ASN A 548 -11.33 -14.03 -28.74
CA ASN A 548 -11.62 -12.59 -28.62
C ASN A 548 -10.68 -12.01 -27.56
N LYS A 549 -9.85 -11.05 -27.96
CA LYS A 549 -9.11 -10.21 -27.02
C LYS A 549 -10.13 -9.49 -26.15
N ILE A 550 -9.93 -9.47 -24.83
CA ILE A 550 -10.67 -8.49 -24.02
C ILE A 550 -10.18 -7.11 -24.49
N SER A 551 -11.05 -6.37 -25.17
CA SER A 551 -10.82 -4.94 -25.43
C SER A 551 -10.99 -4.20 -24.11
N SER A 552 -9.91 -4.02 -23.35
CA SER A 552 -9.89 -3.07 -22.24
C SER A 552 -9.79 -1.66 -22.82
N GLY A 553 -10.80 -0.81 -22.58
CA GLY A 553 -10.73 0.62 -22.89
C GLY A 553 -9.75 1.39 -22.00
N SER A 554 -9.12 0.72 -21.04
CA SER A 554 -8.18 1.31 -20.10
C SER A 554 -6.75 1.32 -20.61
N SER A 555 -6.14 2.50 -20.51
CA SER A 555 -4.72 2.71 -20.72
C SER A 555 -3.83 2.08 -19.64
N TYR A 556 -4.37 1.61 -18.51
CA TYR A 556 -3.58 1.14 -17.35
C TYR A 556 -3.48 -0.39 -17.24
N PHE A 557 -4.28 -1.14 -18.01
CA PHE A 557 -4.34 -2.60 -17.96
C PHE A 557 -4.71 -3.11 -19.36
N ASP A 558 -3.73 -3.23 -20.26
CA ASP A 558 -3.96 -3.77 -21.61
C ASP A 558 -4.16 -5.29 -21.56
N LEU A 559 -5.42 -5.70 -21.45
CA LEU A 559 -5.85 -7.10 -21.50
C LEU A 559 -5.89 -7.67 -22.92
N SER A 560 -5.51 -6.90 -23.94
CA SER A 560 -5.56 -7.32 -25.34
C SER A 560 -4.55 -8.42 -25.70
N THR A 561 -3.71 -8.84 -24.74
CA THR A 561 -2.81 -9.99 -24.89
C THR A 561 -3.45 -11.33 -24.51
N PHE A 562 -4.60 -11.32 -23.82
CA PHE A 562 -5.31 -12.54 -23.41
C PHE A 562 -6.40 -12.91 -24.41
N HIS A 563 -6.12 -13.92 -25.23
CA HIS A 563 -7.09 -14.57 -26.11
C HIS A 563 -7.90 -15.61 -25.33
N ASP A 564 -9.23 -15.46 -25.33
CA ASP A 564 -10.21 -16.34 -24.65
C ASP A 564 -9.81 -16.75 -23.22
N PRO A 565 -9.96 -15.84 -22.25
CA PRO A 565 -9.48 -16.06 -20.89
C PRO A 565 -10.30 -17.07 -20.09
N TYR A 566 -11.52 -17.46 -20.51
CA TYR A 566 -12.29 -18.51 -19.83
C TYR A 566 -11.74 -19.89 -20.17
N ASN A 567 -11.33 -20.06 -21.41
CA ASN A 567 -10.77 -21.30 -21.92
C ASN A 567 -9.26 -21.39 -21.64
N LEU A 568 -8.87 -21.12 -20.39
CA LEU A 568 -7.48 -21.15 -19.95
C LEU A 568 -7.39 -21.55 -18.48
N SER A 569 -6.69 -22.65 -18.23
CA SER A 569 -6.24 -23.05 -16.89
C SER A 569 -4.72 -22.91 -16.84
N LYS A 570 -4.17 -22.36 -15.75
CA LYS A 570 -2.72 -22.22 -15.55
C LYS A 570 -2.29 -22.92 -14.27
N THR A 571 -1.35 -23.84 -14.36
CA THR A 571 -0.71 -24.49 -13.21
C THR A 571 0.81 -24.31 -13.25
N TYR A 572 1.45 -24.48 -12.11
CA TYR A 572 2.87 -24.22 -11.91
C TYR A 572 3.52 -25.41 -11.21
N VAL A 573 4.77 -25.69 -11.59
CA VAL A 573 5.60 -26.74 -10.98
C VAL A 573 7.03 -26.25 -10.85
N TRP A 574 7.67 -26.56 -9.72
CA TRP A 574 9.05 -26.16 -9.43
C TRP A 574 9.95 -27.39 -9.43
N VAL A 575 10.93 -27.43 -10.33
CA VAL A 575 11.91 -28.52 -10.43
C VAL A 575 13.25 -28.04 -9.88
N GLY A 576 13.80 -28.74 -8.89
CA GLY A 576 15.09 -28.39 -8.28
C GLY A 576 15.10 -27.05 -7.53
N GLN A 577 13.93 -26.42 -7.33
CA GLN A 577 13.76 -25.15 -6.63
C GLN A 577 12.70 -25.29 -5.53
N THR A 578 12.71 -24.37 -4.56
CA THR A 578 11.68 -24.32 -3.51
C THR A 578 10.54 -23.43 -3.97
N PRO A 579 9.27 -23.89 -3.98
CA PRO A 579 8.14 -23.06 -4.36
C PRO A 579 7.95 -21.89 -3.37
N PRO A 580 7.35 -20.76 -3.80
CA PRO A 580 6.96 -19.65 -2.93
C PRO A 580 6.15 -20.12 -1.72
N VAL A 581 6.26 -19.42 -0.59
CA VAL A 581 5.71 -19.89 0.69
C VAL A 581 4.20 -20.01 0.65
N THR A 582 3.52 -19.10 -0.04
CA THR A 582 2.05 -19.14 -0.20
C THR A 582 1.58 -20.23 -1.17
N GLU A 583 2.45 -20.76 -2.03
CA GLU A 583 2.13 -21.87 -2.95
C GLU A 583 2.26 -23.24 -2.25
N GLN A 584 3.05 -23.30 -1.17
CA GLN A 584 3.26 -24.53 -0.39
C GLN A 584 2.04 -25.01 0.39
N TYR A 585 1.01 -24.18 0.53
CA TYR A 585 -0.16 -24.45 1.37
C TYR A 585 -1.48 -24.10 0.67
N GLN A 586 -2.52 -24.87 0.98
CA GLN A 586 -3.90 -24.56 0.63
C GLN A 586 -4.57 -23.87 1.83
N PHE A 587 -4.86 -22.58 1.70
CA PHE A 587 -5.52 -21.80 2.76
C PHE A 587 -7.05 -21.89 2.70
N LEU A 588 -7.58 -22.05 1.48
CA LEU A 588 -8.99 -22.05 1.16
C LEU A 588 -9.36 -23.29 0.32
N GLY A 589 -10.59 -23.77 0.51
CA GLY A 589 -11.17 -24.87 -0.26
C GLY A 589 -11.04 -26.25 0.39
N ASP A 590 -11.71 -27.24 -0.21
CA ASP A 590 -11.73 -28.62 0.26
C ASP A 590 -10.37 -29.33 0.01
N PRO A 591 -9.78 -29.99 1.02
CA PRO A 591 -8.56 -30.79 0.85
C PRO A 591 -8.61 -31.87 -0.23
N ARG A 592 -9.79 -32.44 -0.52
CA ARG A 592 -10.00 -33.49 -1.52
C ARG A 592 -9.91 -32.97 -2.96
N HIS A 593 -9.93 -31.66 -3.15
CA HIS A 593 -9.64 -31.02 -4.44
C HIS A 593 -8.19 -30.54 -4.57
N MET A 594 -7.38 -30.67 -3.53
CA MET A 594 -5.96 -30.34 -3.58
C MET A 594 -5.20 -31.50 -4.25
N PRO A 595 -4.56 -31.28 -5.42
CA PRO A 595 -4.01 -32.36 -6.25
C PRO A 595 -2.64 -32.86 -5.80
N TYR A 596 -1.92 -32.12 -4.97
CA TYR A 596 -0.49 -32.32 -4.74
C TYR A 596 -0.20 -33.34 -3.64
N LEU A 597 0.51 -34.41 -4.00
CA LEU A 597 0.90 -35.47 -3.07
C LEU A 597 1.89 -34.95 -2.02
N ASP A 598 2.92 -34.21 -2.45
CA ASP A 598 3.93 -33.61 -1.57
C ASP A 598 3.37 -32.56 -0.59
N VAL A 599 2.20 -31.98 -0.86
CA VAL A 599 1.48 -31.11 0.09
C VAL A 599 0.67 -31.96 1.07
N LYS A 600 0.09 -33.08 0.62
CA LYS A 600 -0.73 -33.99 1.45
C LYS A 600 0.12 -34.79 2.44
N THR A 601 1.22 -35.39 2.00
CA THR A 601 1.97 -36.40 2.76
C THR A 601 3.05 -35.83 3.67
N ARG A 602 3.06 -34.51 3.93
CA ARG A 602 4.01 -33.89 4.86
C ARG A 602 3.71 -34.34 6.28
N ALA A 603 4.49 -35.27 6.80
CA ALA A 603 4.20 -36.01 8.03
C ALA A 603 3.89 -35.11 9.25
N SER A 604 4.65 -34.03 9.45
CA SER A 604 4.53 -33.16 10.64
C SER A 604 3.79 -31.86 10.37
N ASP A 605 3.54 -31.51 9.11
CA ASP A 605 2.90 -30.27 8.69
C ASP A 605 2.15 -30.42 7.36
N PRO A 606 1.03 -31.17 7.33
CA PRO A 606 0.23 -31.32 6.12
C PRO A 606 -0.26 -29.97 5.60
N GLY A 607 -0.03 -29.69 4.32
CA GLY A 607 -0.25 -28.37 3.76
C GLY A 607 -1.63 -28.13 3.13
N TYR A 608 -2.57 -29.07 3.25
CA TYR A 608 -3.97 -28.83 2.85
C TYR A 608 -4.73 -27.98 3.89
N ASN A 609 -5.90 -27.47 3.55
CA ASN A 609 -6.73 -26.70 4.48
C ASN A 609 -7.39 -27.60 5.55
N TRP A 610 -7.02 -27.45 6.82
CA TRP A 610 -7.53 -28.33 7.87
C TRP A 610 -9.01 -28.13 8.20
N TYR A 611 -9.58 -26.96 7.91
CA TYR A 611 -10.85 -26.55 8.53
C TYR A 611 -12.04 -26.47 7.58
N PHE A 612 -11.86 -26.83 6.31
CA PHE A 612 -12.94 -26.76 5.33
C PHE A 612 -14.03 -27.81 5.53
N THR A 613 -13.69 -29.05 5.90
CA THR A 613 -14.66 -30.11 6.17
C THR A 613 -13.94 -31.26 6.85
N SER A 614 -14.60 -31.96 7.76
CA SER A 614 -14.08 -33.20 8.30
C SER A 614 -14.11 -34.32 7.24
N ILE A 615 -12.98 -35.02 7.09
CA ILE A 615 -12.88 -36.19 6.22
C ILE A 615 -12.82 -37.42 7.12
N PRO A 616 -13.89 -38.24 7.18
CA PRO A 616 -13.89 -39.45 7.99
C PRO A 616 -12.84 -40.45 7.52
N ASN A 617 -12.32 -41.26 8.46
CA ASN A 617 -11.51 -42.43 8.11
C ASN A 617 -12.34 -43.37 7.23
N GLY A 618 -11.92 -43.52 5.98
CA GLY A 618 -12.64 -44.27 4.96
C GLY A 618 -11.82 -44.35 3.68
N ASP A 619 -12.45 -44.06 2.54
CA ASP A 619 -11.77 -44.17 1.24
C ASP A 619 -10.60 -43.19 1.07
N TYR A 620 -10.68 -42.00 1.67
CA TYR A 620 -9.63 -40.98 1.63
C TYR A 620 -8.66 -41.14 2.80
N THR A 621 -7.49 -41.71 2.54
CA THR A 621 -6.44 -41.87 3.57
C THR A 621 -5.43 -40.73 3.52
N GLY A 622 -4.71 -40.46 4.62
CA GLY A 622 -3.66 -39.42 4.67
C GLY A 622 -4.12 -37.99 4.99
N PHE A 623 -5.43 -37.75 5.15
CA PHE A 623 -5.97 -36.48 5.65
C PHE A 623 -6.12 -36.49 7.18
N THR A 624 -5.00 -36.38 7.91
CA THR A 624 -4.92 -36.64 9.36
C THR A 624 -5.43 -35.52 10.26
N GLU A 625 -5.65 -34.32 9.73
CA GLU A 625 -5.89 -33.10 10.52
C GLU A 625 -7.22 -32.39 10.21
N THR A 626 -8.08 -33.01 9.40
CA THR A 626 -9.29 -32.34 8.88
C THR A 626 -10.43 -32.23 9.90
N LEU A 627 -11.05 -31.04 9.96
CA LEU A 627 -12.12 -30.66 10.87
C LEU A 627 -13.15 -29.80 10.13
N SER A 628 -14.40 -29.83 10.59
CA SER A 628 -15.46 -28.94 10.10
C SER A 628 -15.43 -27.61 10.86
N GLY A 629 -14.54 -26.71 10.46
CA GLY A 629 -14.38 -25.35 10.98
C GLY A 629 -13.38 -25.21 12.15
N TRP A 630 -12.63 -24.10 12.13
CA TRP A 630 -11.71 -23.67 13.19
C TRP A 630 -12.40 -22.79 14.23
N GLY A 631 -11.98 -22.91 15.49
CA GLY A 631 -12.47 -22.10 16.59
C GLY A 631 -13.96 -22.28 16.91
N ASP A 632 -14.47 -21.41 17.78
CA ASP A 632 -15.87 -21.45 18.23
C ASP A 632 -16.85 -21.04 17.11
N ASP A 633 -16.39 -20.20 16.18
CA ASP A 633 -17.16 -19.67 15.05
C ASP A 633 -17.09 -20.53 13.77
N LYS A 634 -16.42 -21.70 13.85
CA LYS A 634 -16.36 -22.71 12.77
C LYS A 634 -15.88 -22.16 11.43
N LEU A 635 -14.75 -21.44 11.45
CA LEU A 635 -14.14 -20.81 10.28
C LEU A 635 -13.59 -21.87 9.32
N GLU A 636 -13.91 -21.80 8.05
CA GLU A 636 -13.48 -22.79 7.04
C GLU A 636 -12.12 -22.53 6.41
N VAL A 637 -11.51 -21.43 6.83
CA VAL A 637 -10.24 -20.91 6.37
C VAL A 637 -9.16 -21.37 7.33
N ASP A 638 -7.98 -21.71 6.83
CA ASP A 638 -6.82 -22.00 7.67
C ASP A 638 -6.21 -20.71 8.26
N VAL A 639 -6.94 -20.11 9.21
CA VAL A 639 -6.54 -18.91 9.95
C VAL A 639 -5.19 -19.11 10.68
N PRO A 640 -4.94 -20.24 11.37
CA PRO A 640 -3.63 -20.51 11.96
C PRO A 640 -2.48 -20.45 10.95
N ARG A 641 -2.68 -20.92 9.71
CA ARG A 641 -1.66 -20.82 8.64
C ARG A 641 -1.44 -19.38 8.18
N PHE A 642 -2.49 -18.58 8.02
CA PHE A 642 -2.33 -17.15 7.72
C PHE A 642 -1.50 -16.44 8.79
N PHE A 643 -1.84 -16.70 10.05
CA PHE A 643 -1.12 -16.15 11.19
C PHE A 643 0.33 -16.62 11.27
N GLN A 644 0.61 -17.87 10.90
CA GLN A 644 1.96 -18.39 10.78
C GLN A 644 2.78 -17.58 9.76
N ILE A 645 2.25 -17.30 8.56
CA ILE A 645 2.97 -16.53 7.53
C ILE A 645 3.31 -15.12 8.01
N TYR A 646 2.36 -14.42 8.63
CA TYR A 646 2.60 -13.11 9.22
C TYR A 646 3.68 -13.19 10.30
N ARG A 647 3.51 -14.09 11.27
CA ARG A 647 4.43 -14.24 12.41
C ARG A 647 5.85 -14.57 11.94
N GLN A 648 6.01 -15.53 11.03
CA GLN A 648 7.31 -15.92 10.49
C GLN A 648 7.96 -14.77 9.73
N GLY A 649 7.20 -14.05 8.90
CA GLY A 649 7.72 -12.88 8.18
C GLY A 649 8.18 -11.77 9.12
N LEU A 650 7.40 -11.47 10.17
CA LEU A 650 7.77 -10.47 11.18
C LEU A 650 9.06 -10.85 11.92
N LEU A 651 9.19 -12.13 12.30
CA LEU A 651 10.37 -12.67 13.00
C LEU A 651 11.63 -12.63 12.13
N LYS A 652 11.53 -13.07 10.87
CA LYS A 652 12.66 -13.10 9.91
C LYS A 652 13.19 -11.71 9.55
N LYS A 653 12.32 -10.70 9.58
CA LYS A 653 12.67 -9.31 9.23
C LYS A 653 12.93 -8.41 10.43
N HIS A 654 12.96 -8.93 11.65
CA HIS A 654 13.14 -8.11 12.86
C HIS A 654 12.18 -6.92 12.94
N ALA A 655 10.96 -7.11 12.43
CA ALA A 655 10.02 -6.04 12.18
C ALA A 655 9.44 -5.44 13.49
N ILE A 656 9.03 -4.18 13.40
CA ILE A 656 8.22 -3.52 14.43
C ILE A 656 6.80 -3.38 13.89
N TRP A 657 5.86 -4.07 14.53
CA TRP A 657 4.47 -4.12 14.10
C TRP A 657 3.54 -3.45 15.11
N SER A 658 2.54 -2.69 14.63
CA SER A 658 1.41 -2.24 15.45
C SER A 658 0.10 -2.38 14.71
N ALA A 659 -0.95 -2.82 15.41
CA ALA A 659 -2.32 -2.52 15.00
C ALA A 659 -2.66 -1.09 15.44
N MET A 660 -3.49 -0.38 14.66
CA MET A 660 -3.83 1.02 14.97
C MET A 660 -4.69 1.18 16.23
N ALA A 661 -5.46 0.15 16.60
CA ALA A 661 -6.45 0.21 17.67
C ALA A 661 -6.75 -1.17 18.28
N GLY A 662 -7.10 -1.17 19.57
CA GLY A 662 -7.92 -2.20 20.20
C GLY A 662 -7.32 -3.59 20.36
N SER A 663 -8.22 -4.58 20.40
CA SER A 663 -7.89 -6.01 20.49
C SER A 663 -7.21 -6.44 19.19
N SER A 664 -5.96 -6.87 19.24
CA SER A 664 -5.28 -7.32 18.02
C SER A 664 -5.74 -8.74 17.64
N PHE A 665 -6.01 -8.96 16.35
CA PHE A 665 -6.24 -10.28 15.73
C PHE A 665 -7.56 -10.99 16.10
N TYR A 666 -8.63 -10.24 16.43
CA TYR A 666 -9.96 -10.80 16.74
C TYR A 666 -10.84 -11.06 15.50
N TYR A 667 -10.41 -10.54 14.36
CA TYR A 667 -11.06 -10.72 13.07
C TYR A 667 -10.01 -10.94 11.97
N TYR A 668 -10.42 -11.58 10.90
CA TYR A 668 -9.69 -11.62 9.64
C TYR A 668 -10.56 -11.06 8.52
N GLY A 669 -9.96 -10.63 7.41
CA GLY A 669 -10.73 -10.19 6.24
C GLY A 669 -10.09 -10.67 4.95
N LEU A 670 -10.87 -11.31 4.10
CA LEU A 670 -10.49 -11.80 2.78
C LEU A 670 -10.95 -10.87 1.64
N GLY A 671 -11.79 -9.88 1.94
CA GLY A 671 -12.26 -8.85 1.03
C GLY A 671 -13.75 -8.99 0.69
N GLY A 672 -14.52 -7.93 0.88
CA GLY A 672 -15.97 -7.91 0.62
C GLY A 672 -16.84 -8.26 1.81
N GLU A 673 -16.25 -8.42 2.99
CA GLU A 673 -17.00 -8.54 4.26
C GLU A 673 -17.69 -7.22 4.56
N PHE A 674 -18.88 -7.29 5.15
CA PHE A 674 -19.50 -6.09 5.69
C PHE A 674 -20.40 -6.42 6.87
N GLY A 675 -20.42 -5.45 7.78
CA GLY A 675 -21.02 -5.60 9.09
C GLY A 675 -20.38 -4.58 10.02
N SER A 676 -21.09 -4.21 11.08
CA SER A 676 -20.48 -3.39 12.12
C SER A 676 -21.25 -3.53 13.41
N ASP A 677 -20.48 -3.41 14.48
CA ASP A 677 -20.95 -3.49 15.84
C ASP A 677 -20.61 -2.20 16.61
N GLN A 678 -19.96 -1.24 15.92
CA GLN A 678 -19.44 0.02 16.43
C GLN A 678 -20.22 1.22 15.88
N PRO A 679 -20.31 2.34 16.63
CA PRO A 679 -20.87 3.58 16.11
C PRO A 679 -20.12 4.08 14.86
N PRO A 680 -20.83 4.65 13.86
CA PRO A 680 -22.27 4.92 13.87
C PRO A 680 -23.14 3.74 13.38
N LEU A 681 -22.55 2.63 12.92
CA LEU A 681 -23.28 1.42 12.48
C LEU A 681 -23.50 0.42 13.63
N GLY A 682 -24.01 0.90 14.77
CA GLY A 682 -24.11 0.09 15.98
C GLY A 682 -25.07 -1.11 15.88
N LEU A 683 -25.96 -1.17 14.88
CA LEU A 683 -26.87 -2.29 14.58
C LEU A 683 -26.54 -2.97 13.25
N SER A 684 -25.33 -2.75 12.74
CA SER A 684 -24.88 -3.12 11.40
C SER A 684 -25.60 -2.34 10.29
N ILE A 685 -25.44 -2.80 9.04
CA ILE A 685 -25.82 -2.09 7.83
C ILE A 685 -27.28 -2.38 7.46
N PRO A 686 -28.12 -1.35 7.25
CA PRO A 686 -29.49 -1.51 6.80
C PRO A 686 -29.56 -1.88 5.30
N PHE A 687 -30.31 -2.93 4.96
CA PHE A 687 -30.72 -3.24 3.57
C PHE A 687 -32.22 -3.55 3.37
N LEU A 688 -32.69 -3.39 2.13
CA LEU A 688 -33.84 -4.18 1.65
C LEU A 688 -33.41 -5.65 1.51
N LYS A 689 -34.30 -6.60 1.81
CA LYS A 689 -33.95 -8.02 1.92
C LYS A 689 -33.46 -8.66 0.62
N GLN A 690 -33.63 -8.05 -0.54
CA GLN A 690 -32.92 -8.49 -1.75
C GLN A 690 -31.43 -8.11 -1.66
N PRO A 691 -30.47 -9.06 -1.78
CA PRO A 691 -30.62 -10.38 -2.42
C PRO A 691 -30.57 -11.58 -1.46
N TRP A 692 -30.98 -11.46 -0.20
CA TRP A 692 -30.87 -12.52 0.82
C TRP A 692 -32.09 -13.44 0.95
N ASN A 693 -33.09 -13.31 0.08
CA ASN A 693 -34.30 -14.13 0.12
C ASN A 693 -34.54 -14.86 -1.20
N ASN A 694 -35.10 -16.07 -1.09
CA ASN A 694 -35.60 -16.85 -2.21
C ASN A 694 -37.14 -16.86 -2.29
N VAL A 695 -37.82 -16.01 -1.50
CA VAL A 695 -39.29 -16.01 -1.37
C VAL A 695 -39.87 -14.84 -2.15
N ALA A 696 -40.70 -15.13 -3.15
CA ALA A 696 -41.37 -14.11 -3.94
C ALA A 696 -42.14 -13.12 -3.05
N GLY A 697 -42.00 -11.82 -3.32
CA GLY A 697 -42.69 -10.75 -2.60
C GLY A 697 -42.04 -10.30 -1.29
N GLN A 698 -40.90 -10.89 -0.88
CA GLN A 698 -40.16 -10.44 0.32
C GLN A 698 -38.99 -9.50 0.01
N ASP A 699 -38.76 -9.17 -1.25
CA ASP A 699 -37.59 -8.42 -1.73
C ASP A 699 -37.45 -7.02 -1.10
N SER A 700 -38.58 -6.38 -0.77
CA SER A 700 -38.65 -5.05 -0.15
C SER A 700 -38.73 -5.07 1.39
N THR A 701 -38.62 -6.23 2.03
CA THR A 701 -38.67 -6.29 3.51
C THR A 701 -37.40 -5.69 4.12
N HIS A 702 -37.56 -5.00 5.25
CA HIS A 702 -36.47 -4.29 5.92
C HIS A 702 -35.64 -5.23 6.79
N VAL A 703 -34.33 -5.22 6.61
CA VAL A 703 -33.39 -6.06 7.38
C VAL A 703 -32.11 -5.31 7.70
N TYR A 704 -31.42 -5.75 8.75
CA TYR A 704 -30.00 -5.47 8.95
C TYR A 704 -29.20 -6.66 8.47
N VAL A 705 -27.99 -6.44 7.96
CA VAL A 705 -27.09 -7.52 7.54
C VAL A 705 -25.76 -7.38 8.25
N ASP A 706 -25.27 -8.48 8.84
CA ASP A 706 -23.98 -8.52 9.54
C ASP A 706 -23.25 -9.84 9.24
N GLU A 707 -22.25 -9.77 8.36
CA GLU A 707 -21.43 -10.94 8.00
C GLU A 707 -20.17 -11.05 8.89
N ILE A 708 -19.92 -10.06 9.76
CA ILE A 708 -18.74 -10.00 10.64
C ILE A 708 -19.09 -10.47 12.06
N PHE A 709 -20.28 -10.14 12.57
CA PHE A 709 -20.71 -10.42 13.94
C PHE A 709 -22.16 -11.00 14.01
N PRO A 710 -22.34 -12.29 13.72
CA PRO A 710 -23.64 -12.93 13.47
C PRO A 710 -24.49 -13.20 14.71
N ASP A 711 -23.89 -13.29 15.91
CA ASP A 711 -24.52 -13.83 17.12
C ASP A 711 -25.28 -12.77 17.94
N ARG A 712 -25.67 -11.62 17.35
CA ARG A 712 -26.51 -10.57 17.99
C ARG A 712 -27.98 -10.94 18.14
N GLY A 713 -28.29 -12.23 18.26
CA GLY A 713 -29.63 -12.72 18.54
C GLY A 713 -30.19 -12.12 19.84
N MET A 714 -31.05 -11.11 19.70
CA MET A 714 -32.06 -10.67 20.67
C MET A 714 -31.60 -10.08 22.03
N SER A 715 -30.35 -9.67 22.23
CA SER A 715 -29.98 -8.96 23.47
C SER A 715 -30.48 -7.51 23.46
N TRP A 716 -31.40 -7.24 24.38
CA TRP A 716 -32.32 -6.11 24.49
C TRP A 716 -31.65 -4.75 24.81
N PRO A 717 -32.19 -3.60 24.36
CA PRO A 717 -33.32 -3.46 23.44
C PRO A 717 -32.82 -3.64 22.00
N GLY A 718 -32.97 -4.86 21.47
CA GLY A 718 -32.65 -5.16 20.07
C GLY A 718 -33.67 -4.50 19.15
N PRO A 719 -33.30 -4.21 17.89
CA PRO A 719 -34.23 -3.63 16.93
C PRO A 719 -35.46 -4.53 16.73
N SER A 720 -36.60 -3.93 16.41
CA SER A 720 -37.82 -4.67 15.98
C SER A 720 -37.64 -5.39 14.64
N LEU A 721 -36.55 -5.11 13.92
CA LEU A 721 -36.21 -5.65 12.59
C LEU A 721 -35.23 -6.83 12.69
N GLN A 722 -35.34 -7.74 11.72
CA GLN A 722 -34.50 -8.93 11.62
C GLN A 722 -33.04 -8.56 11.26
N ILE A 723 -32.07 -9.13 12.00
CA ILE A 723 -30.65 -9.12 11.63
C ILE A 723 -30.33 -10.42 10.90
N LEU A 724 -29.94 -10.32 9.63
CA LEU A 724 -29.42 -11.42 8.83
C LEU A 724 -27.92 -11.56 9.12
N GLY A 725 -27.61 -12.47 10.04
CA GLY A 725 -26.25 -12.91 10.29
C GLY A 725 -25.77 -13.98 9.29
N ASN A 726 -24.52 -14.39 9.49
CA ASN A 726 -23.82 -15.48 8.79
C ASN A 726 -23.39 -15.17 7.36
N LEU A 727 -22.24 -15.74 6.99
CA LEU A 727 -21.74 -15.70 5.63
C LEU A 727 -22.58 -16.60 4.71
N ARG A 728 -22.63 -16.21 3.43
CA ARG A 728 -23.55 -16.79 2.46
C ARG A 728 -22.88 -17.10 1.14
N VAL A 729 -23.49 -18.02 0.40
CA VAL A 729 -23.04 -18.47 -0.92
C VAL A 729 -23.99 -17.93 -1.99
N ALA A 730 -23.45 -17.53 -3.15
CA ALA A 730 -24.26 -17.16 -4.30
C ALA A 730 -24.98 -18.41 -4.84
N ALA A 731 -26.27 -18.30 -5.13
CA ALA A 731 -27.08 -19.39 -5.64
C ALA A 731 -28.20 -18.91 -6.56
N SER A 732 -28.68 -19.80 -7.43
CA SER A 732 -29.93 -19.59 -8.14
C SER A 732 -31.11 -19.66 -7.14
N ARG A 733 -32.18 -18.89 -7.38
CA ARG A 733 -33.31 -18.78 -6.44
C ARG A 733 -34.05 -20.11 -6.22
N ASP A 734 -33.96 -21.02 -7.19
CA ASP A 734 -34.51 -22.38 -7.15
C ASP A 734 -33.55 -23.42 -6.54
N ASN A 735 -32.36 -23.00 -6.10
CA ASN A 735 -31.29 -23.85 -5.57
C ASN A 735 -30.76 -24.92 -6.54
N SER A 736 -31.03 -24.80 -7.85
CA SER A 736 -30.48 -25.72 -8.87
C SER A 736 -28.97 -25.52 -9.08
N TRP A 737 -28.45 -24.34 -8.75
CA TRP A 737 -27.03 -24.00 -8.84
C TRP A 737 -26.57 -23.18 -7.64
N TYR A 738 -25.32 -23.39 -7.23
CA TYR A 738 -24.63 -22.55 -6.27
C TYR A 738 -23.15 -22.38 -6.66
N ALA A 739 -22.56 -21.27 -6.22
CA ALA A 739 -21.15 -20.99 -6.46
C ALA A 739 -20.25 -21.97 -5.69
N ARG A 740 -19.38 -22.66 -6.41
CA ARG A 740 -18.29 -23.47 -5.84
C ARG A 740 -17.00 -22.67 -5.95
N TYR A 741 -16.88 -21.63 -5.14
CA TYR A 741 -15.78 -20.66 -5.21
C TYR A 741 -14.40 -21.30 -5.09
N TRP A 742 -14.26 -22.41 -4.36
CA TRP A 742 -12.99 -23.14 -4.26
C TRP A 742 -12.60 -23.87 -5.55
N LEU A 743 -13.47 -23.93 -6.56
CA LEU A 743 -13.21 -24.43 -7.91
C LEU A 743 -13.22 -23.33 -8.98
N GLY A 744 -13.39 -22.05 -8.59
CA GLY A 744 -13.56 -20.95 -9.55
C GLY A 744 -14.92 -20.94 -10.27
N GLU A 745 -15.92 -21.68 -9.76
CA GLU A 745 -17.29 -21.68 -10.30
C GLU A 745 -18.10 -20.53 -9.71
N LEU A 746 -18.05 -19.36 -10.35
CA LEU A 746 -18.65 -18.10 -9.85
C LEU A 746 -20.01 -17.76 -10.47
N TYR A 747 -20.35 -18.40 -11.58
CA TYR A 747 -21.59 -18.21 -12.31
C TYR A 747 -22.00 -19.52 -12.98
N SER A 748 -23.29 -19.72 -13.25
CA SER A 748 -23.76 -20.85 -14.05
C SER A 748 -23.44 -20.60 -15.52
N ASP A 749 -23.10 -21.64 -16.28
CA ASP A 749 -22.75 -21.50 -17.71
C ASP A 749 -23.85 -20.80 -18.52
N SER A 750 -25.10 -20.90 -18.06
CA SER A 750 -26.24 -20.16 -18.62
C SER A 750 -26.08 -18.64 -18.64
N GLU A 751 -25.22 -18.04 -17.82
CA GLU A 751 -25.01 -16.59 -17.76
C GLU A 751 -23.97 -16.10 -18.78
N ASN A 752 -23.25 -17.02 -19.42
CA ASN A 752 -22.20 -16.74 -20.40
C ASN A 752 -22.48 -17.47 -21.74
N MET A 753 -23.75 -17.84 -21.99
CA MET A 753 -24.22 -18.28 -23.31
C MET A 753 -24.67 -17.07 -24.13
N THR A 754 -24.55 -17.14 -25.45
CA THR A 754 -24.86 -16.05 -26.40
C THR A 754 -26.29 -15.49 -26.27
N SER A 755 -27.24 -16.29 -25.78
CA SER A 755 -28.66 -15.95 -25.66
C SER A 755 -29.03 -15.12 -24.43
N THR A 756 -28.15 -15.04 -23.42
CA THR A 756 -28.41 -14.42 -22.10
C THR A 756 -27.29 -13.48 -21.66
N ASN A 757 -26.04 -13.82 -22.02
CA ASN A 757 -24.79 -13.07 -21.93
C ASN A 757 -24.69 -11.95 -20.86
N THR A 758 -25.08 -12.24 -19.62
CA THR A 758 -25.08 -11.28 -18.52
C THR A 758 -23.70 -11.14 -17.91
N TRP A 759 -22.91 -12.22 -17.82
CA TRP A 759 -21.59 -12.23 -17.18
C TRP A 759 -20.55 -11.46 -18.00
N THR A 760 -20.47 -11.64 -19.32
CA THR A 760 -19.47 -10.90 -20.10
C THR A 760 -19.76 -9.41 -20.19
N VAL A 761 -21.03 -9.04 -20.05
CA VAL A 761 -21.49 -7.64 -20.12
C VAL A 761 -21.34 -6.95 -18.77
N ASN A 762 -21.80 -7.57 -17.69
CA ASN A 762 -21.87 -6.94 -16.37
C ASN A 762 -20.76 -7.38 -15.40
N GLY A 763 -20.09 -8.51 -15.65
CA GLY A 763 -19.13 -9.11 -14.73
C GLY A 763 -19.74 -9.64 -13.43
N ASN A 764 -21.05 -9.89 -13.40
CA ASN A 764 -21.80 -10.14 -12.18
C ASN A 764 -23.13 -10.86 -12.42
N LEU A 765 -23.75 -11.37 -11.35
CA LEU A 765 -25.04 -12.07 -11.37
C LEU A 765 -26.16 -11.15 -10.92
N GLU A 766 -27.19 -11.00 -11.76
CA GLU A 766 -28.35 -10.18 -11.47
C GLU A 766 -29.27 -10.83 -10.42
N THR A 767 -29.91 -9.99 -9.61
CA THR A 767 -30.82 -10.41 -8.55
C THR A 767 -32.26 -10.03 -8.89
N GLY A 768 -33.22 -10.59 -8.14
CA GLY A 768 -34.65 -10.35 -8.34
C GLY A 768 -35.42 -11.63 -8.70
N PRO A 769 -36.67 -11.51 -9.20
CA PRO A 769 -37.51 -12.66 -9.47
C PRO A 769 -36.88 -13.65 -10.46
N ASN A 770 -36.81 -14.93 -10.07
CA ASN A 770 -36.28 -16.04 -10.88
C ASN A 770 -34.81 -15.91 -11.31
N LYS A 771 -34.00 -15.10 -10.61
CA LYS A 771 -32.56 -14.97 -10.87
C LYS A 771 -31.77 -15.60 -9.73
N PHE A 772 -30.88 -14.84 -9.11
CA PHE A 772 -29.97 -15.32 -8.09
C PHE A 772 -30.11 -14.59 -6.75
N TYR A 773 -29.59 -15.19 -5.69
CA TYR A 773 -29.66 -14.70 -4.33
C TYR A 773 -28.46 -15.19 -3.48
N ARG A 774 -28.25 -14.59 -2.30
CA ARG A 774 -27.29 -15.00 -1.27
C ARG A 774 -27.95 -16.03 -0.33
N ALA A 775 -27.65 -17.30 -0.55
CA ALA A 775 -28.15 -18.43 0.20
C ALA A 775 -27.34 -18.67 1.50
N SER A 776 -28.03 -19.13 2.55
CA SER A 776 -27.34 -19.68 3.71
C SER A 776 -26.71 -21.03 3.35
N TYR A 777 -25.58 -21.37 3.96
CA TYR A 777 -24.89 -22.66 3.75
C TYR A 777 -25.81 -23.86 4.05
N ASP A 778 -26.71 -23.72 5.02
CA ASP A 778 -27.72 -24.73 5.37
C ASP A 778 -28.68 -25.08 4.23
N ALA A 779 -28.81 -24.22 3.22
CA ALA A 779 -29.66 -24.49 2.06
C ALA A 779 -29.15 -25.67 1.22
N PHE A 780 -27.89 -26.06 1.38
CA PHE A 780 -27.25 -27.09 0.56
C PHE A 780 -26.76 -28.31 1.36
N ILE A 781 -27.34 -28.61 2.53
CA ILE A 781 -27.04 -29.84 3.28
C ILE A 781 -27.23 -31.09 2.38
N PRO A 782 -26.31 -32.07 2.37
CA PRO A 782 -25.14 -32.23 3.26
C PRO A 782 -23.83 -31.59 2.77
N THR A 783 -23.85 -30.83 1.67
CA THR A 783 -22.66 -30.18 1.07
C THR A 783 -21.87 -29.37 2.10
N PHE A 784 -22.61 -28.59 2.89
CA PHE A 784 -22.08 -27.84 4.02
C PHE A 784 -22.70 -28.43 5.28
N ASP A 785 -21.86 -28.99 6.15
CA ASP A 785 -22.26 -29.63 7.40
C ASP A 785 -22.32 -28.66 8.59
N ARG A 786 -22.16 -27.36 8.32
CA ARG A 786 -22.07 -26.30 9.33
C ARG A 786 -22.74 -25.02 8.88
N ARG A 787 -23.18 -24.24 9.89
CA ARG A 787 -23.48 -22.82 9.74
C ARG A 787 -22.18 -22.05 9.84
N ARG A 788 -21.75 -21.40 8.75
CA ARG A 788 -20.62 -20.49 8.81
C ARG A 788 -21.05 -19.21 9.52
N LYS A 789 -20.57 -19.03 10.75
CA LYS A 789 -21.00 -17.93 11.59
C LYS A 789 -20.44 -16.59 11.13
N SER A 790 -19.12 -16.44 11.02
CA SER A 790 -18.53 -15.10 10.93
C SER A 790 -17.13 -15.09 10.29
N VAL A 791 -16.54 -13.89 10.22
CA VAL A 791 -15.08 -13.70 10.06
C VAL A 791 -14.36 -13.41 11.39
N ARG A 792 -15.01 -13.72 12.52
CA ARG A 792 -14.47 -13.52 13.86
C ARG A 792 -13.62 -14.72 14.27
N THR A 793 -12.39 -14.45 14.70
CA THR A 793 -11.47 -15.45 15.28
C THR A 793 -11.68 -15.61 16.79
N SER A 794 -12.47 -14.71 17.38
CA SER A 794 -12.82 -14.66 18.79
C SER A 794 -11.57 -14.57 19.67
N SER A 795 -11.64 -15.00 20.93
CA SER A 795 -10.51 -14.91 21.86
C SER A 795 -9.30 -15.76 21.44
N LYS A 796 -9.51 -16.77 20.58
CA LYS A 796 -8.45 -17.65 20.06
C LYS A 796 -7.53 -16.95 19.07
N GLY A 797 -7.99 -15.90 18.41
CA GLY A 797 -7.24 -15.22 17.35
C GLY A 797 -5.90 -14.66 17.81
N CYS A 798 -5.92 -13.85 18.87
CA CYS A 798 -4.69 -13.24 19.40
C CYS A 798 -3.69 -14.29 19.92
N VAL A 799 -4.18 -15.34 20.57
CA VAL A 799 -3.34 -16.42 21.09
C VAL A 799 -2.74 -17.22 19.93
N SER A 800 -3.53 -17.56 18.92
CA SER A 800 -3.07 -18.27 17.72
C SER A 800 -2.04 -17.46 16.91
N PHE A 801 -2.24 -16.14 16.77
CA PHE A 801 -1.30 -15.26 16.08
C PHE A 801 0.06 -15.22 16.78
N ILE A 802 0.08 -15.02 18.09
CA ILE A 802 1.32 -14.93 18.86
C ILE A 802 2.02 -16.30 18.92
N ASN A 803 1.25 -17.39 19.08
CA ASN A 803 1.75 -18.77 19.28
C ASN A 803 2.99 -18.81 20.20
N GLY A 804 2.86 -18.21 21.38
CA GLY A 804 4.02 -17.89 22.21
C GLY A 804 3.85 -18.25 23.67
N GLU A 805 4.91 -18.77 24.27
CA GLU A 805 5.02 -19.05 25.70
C GLU A 805 5.74 -17.91 26.41
N SER A 806 5.21 -17.51 27.56
CA SER A 806 5.69 -16.37 28.32
C SER A 806 6.95 -16.67 29.10
N ALA A 807 7.92 -15.76 29.04
CA ALA A 807 9.08 -15.77 29.92
C ALA A 807 8.72 -15.59 31.41
N LEU A 808 7.48 -15.21 31.73
CA LEU A 808 6.98 -15.04 33.11
C LEU A 808 6.55 -16.36 33.77
N GLY A 809 6.53 -17.47 33.04
CA GLY A 809 6.31 -18.79 33.61
C GLY A 809 5.68 -19.80 32.66
N SER A 810 5.85 -21.07 32.99
CA SER A 810 5.47 -22.16 32.10
C SER A 810 3.98 -22.22 31.82
N GLY A 811 3.65 -22.43 30.54
CA GLY A 811 2.29 -22.56 30.04
C GLY A 811 1.47 -21.27 30.02
N LYS A 812 2.09 -20.12 30.33
CA LYS A 812 1.49 -18.78 30.24
C LYS A 812 1.68 -18.17 28.85
N HIS A 813 0.81 -17.26 28.44
CA HIS A 813 0.83 -16.65 27.11
C HIS A 813 0.18 -15.26 27.08
N PHE A 814 0.26 -14.62 25.91
CA PHE A 814 -0.36 -13.33 25.61
C PHE A 814 -1.88 -13.45 25.52
N ARG A 815 -2.61 -12.55 26.18
CA ARG A 815 -4.06 -12.38 25.95
C ARG A 815 -4.50 -10.95 26.23
N HIS A 816 -5.51 -10.49 25.50
CA HIS A 816 -6.28 -9.30 25.86
C HIS A 816 -7.27 -9.61 27.00
N GLY A 817 -7.54 -8.62 27.85
CA GLY A 817 -8.61 -8.67 28.84
C GLY A 817 -9.98 -8.69 28.15
N ASP A 818 -10.88 -9.50 28.69
CA ASP A 818 -12.25 -9.57 28.21
C ASP A 818 -13.16 -8.65 29.04
N MET A 819 -13.88 -7.76 28.35
CA MET A 819 -14.91 -6.88 28.92
C MET A 819 -16.34 -7.39 28.62
N GLY A 820 -16.48 -8.58 28.02
CA GLY A 820 -17.73 -9.11 27.46
C GLY A 820 -18.95 -9.21 28.39
N SER A 821 -18.84 -8.84 29.66
CA SER A 821 -19.93 -8.88 30.65
C SER A 821 -20.21 -7.55 31.36
N THR A 822 -19.63 -6.42 30.95
CA THR A 822 -19.85 -5.14 31.66
C THR A 822 -20.93 -4.27 31.00
N PRO A 823 -21.92 -3.77 31.77
CA PRO A 823 -22.90 -2.80 31.27
C PRO A 823 -22.23 -1.51 30.81
N ALA A 824 -22.95 -0.71 30.02
CA ALA A 824 -22.48 0.56 29.48
C ALA A 824 -21.83 1.42 30.57
N ILE A 825 -20.51 1.60 30.46
CA ILE A 825 -19.73 2.39 31.41
C ILE A 825 -19.84 3.86 30.97
N PRO A 826 -20.29 4.78 31.85
CA PRO A 826 -20.35 6.21 31.55
C PRO A 826 -19.00 6.74 31.05
N SER A 827 -19.02 7.70 30.12
CA SER A 827 -17.83 8.28 29.50
C SER A 827 -16.85 8.97 30.47
N ASN A 828 -17.26 9.17 31.74
CA ASN A 828 -16.46 9.75 32.82
C ASN A 828 -15.98 8.73 33.88
N SER A 829 -16.17 7.42 33.66
CA SER A 829 -15.72 6.39 34.60
C SER A 829 -14.20 6.22 34.57
N THR A 830 -13.59 6.05 35.74
CA THR A 830 -12.16 5.70 35.88
C THR A 830 -11.91 4.20 35.73
N LEU A 831 -12.95 3.36 35.69
CA LEU A 831 -12.83 1.91 35.48
C LEU A 831 -12.29 1.64 34.07
N TYR A 832 -11.25 0.79 33.97
CA TYR A 832 -10.59 0.44 32.71
C TYR A 832 -9.94 1.64 32.01
N SER A 833 -9.21 2.44 32.80
CA SER A 833 -8.35 3.51 32.31
C SER A 833 -6.90 3.05 32.21
N GLY A 834 -6.24 3.59 31.20
CA GLY A 834 -4.81 3.51 30.98
C GLY A 834 -4.14 4.77 31.53
N SER A 835 -3.22 4.64 32.48
CA SER A 835 -2.45 5.76 33.04
C SER A 835 -1.05 5.79 32.45
N LEU A 836 -0.59 6.98 32.06
CA LEU A 836 0.71 7.18 31.43
C LEU A 836 1.86 6.81 32.39
N THR A 837 2.84 6.04 31.92
CA THR A 837 4.03 5.69 32.72
C THR A 837 5.10 6.79 32.62
N SER A 838 6.16 6.68 33.44
CA SER A 838 7.34 7.55 33.33
C SER A 838 8.05 7.46 31.98
N LEU A 839 7.92 6.32 31.28
CA LEU A 839 8.38 6.15 29.90
C LEU A 839 7.43 6.86 28.93
N GLY A 840 6.13 6.70 29.13
CA GLY A 840 5.11 7.36 28.30
C GLY A 840 5.22 8.88 28.30
N THR A 841 5.56 9.51 29.43
CA THR A 841 5.75 10.98 29.51
C THR A 841 6.86 11.51 28.62
N GLN A 842 7.82 10.67 28.22
CA GLN A 842 8.95 11.06 27.35
C GLN A 842 8.57 11.11 25.86
N LEU A 843 7.42 10.57 25.46
CA LEU A 843 6.96 10.66 24.07
C LEU A 843 6.70 12.12 23.63
N SER A 844 6.11 12.93 24.52
CA SER A 844 5.75 14.33 24.20
C SER A 844 6.98 15.22 23.94
N PRO A 845 8.04 15.21 24.78
CA PRO A 845 9.28 15.92 24.49
C PRO A 845 9.96 15.50 23.18
N ILE A 846 9.99 14.19 22.87
CA ILE A 846 10.68 13.64 21.69
C ILE A 846 9.97 14.04 20.39
N PHE A 847 8.64 13.88 20.34
CA PHE A 847 7.87 14.07 19.11
C PHE A 847 7.12 15.41 19.04
N LYS A 848 7.25 16.26 20.08
CA LYS A 848 6.60 17.57 20.22
C LYS A 848 5.07 17.50 20.08
N PHE A 849 4.50 16.40 20.58
CA PHE A 849 3.07 16.10 20.55
C PHE A 849 2.51 15.98 21.96
N PRO A 850 1.44 16.72 22.29
CA PRO A 850 0.76 16.53 23.57
C PRO A 850 0.06 15.16 23.60
N ILE A 851 0.19 14.46 24.73
CA ILE A 851 -0.46 13.17 25.00
C ILE A 851 -1.27 13.27 26.29
N LEU A 852 -2.37 12.53 26.35
CA LEU A 852 -3.23 12.50 27.53
C LEU A 852 -2.59 11.64 28.63
N SER A 853 -2.60 12.13 29.86
CA SER A 853 -2.12 11.42 31.04
C SER A 853 -2.96 10.20 31.41
N SER A 854 -4.25 10.20 31.02
CA SER A 854 -5.18 9.09 31.19
C SER A 854 -6.05 8.93 29.95
N VAL A 855 -6.18 7.70 29.46
CA VAL A 855 -6.98 7.34 28.28
C VAL A 855 -7.76 6.08 28.59
N ARG A 856 -9.00 5.93 28.12
CA ARG A 856 -9.75 4.68 28.26
C ARG A 856 -9.00 3.50 27.62
N ALA A 857 -8.85 2.42 28.37
CA ALA A 857 -8.17 1.18 27.97
C ALA A 857 -9.17 0.02 28.03
N ALA A 858 -10.03 -0.06 27.01
CA ALA A 858 -11.08 -1.08 26.90
C ALA A 858 -10.52 -2.51 26.73
N ARG A 859 -9.32 -2.68 26.19
CA ARG A 859 -8.79 -3.99 25.81
C ARG A 859 -7.33 -4.15 26.26
N PRO A 860 -7.02 -3.99 27.55
CA PRO A 860 -5.65 -4.10 28.05
C PRO A 860 -5.15 -5.54 27.87
N PHE A 861 -3.87 -5.80 28.03
CA PHE A 861 -3.28 -7.12 27.76
C PHE A 861 -2.34 -7.59 28.87
N THR A 862 -2.10 -8.90 28.93
CA THR A 862 -1.15 -9.53 29.83
C THR A 862 -0.37 -10.63 29.11
N LEU A 863 0.84 -10.94 29.58
CA LEU A 863 1.63 -12.10 29.16
C LEU A 863 1.49 -13.27 30.14
N ASN A 864 0.61 -13.16 31.13
CA ASN A 864 0.52 -14.06 32.27
C ASN A 864 -0.75 -14.92 32.26
N TYR A 865 -1.40 -15.04 31.09
CA TYR A 865 -2.65 -15.77 30.93
C TYR A 865 -2.42 -17.28 30.78
N LYS A 866 -3.24 -18.16 31.36
CA LYS A 866 -3.00 -19.62 31.33
C LYS A 866 -4.07 -20.43 30.59
N ALA A 867 -5.36 -20.09 30.66
CA ALA A 867 -6.41 -20.87 29.98
C ALA A 867 -6.58 -20.45 28.50
N ASP A 868 -7.68 -20.85 27.86
CA ASP A 868 -8.06 -20.37 26.52
C ASP A 868 -7.07 -20.69 25.36
N LYS A 869 -6.26 -21.75 25.50
CA LYS A 869 -5.33 -22.17 24.45
C LYS A 869 -6.06 -22.68 23.18
N PRO A 870 -5.61 -22.31 21.97
CA PRO A 870 -6.09 -22.90 20.73
C PRO A 870 -5.71 -24.38 20.61
N ALA A 871 -6.54 -25.18 19.94
CA ALA A 871 -6.33 -26.63 19.84
C ALA A 871 -5.13 -26.98 18.94
N GLU A 872 -4.87 -26.16 17.93
CA GLU A 872 -3.78 -26.37 16.98
C GLU A 872 -2.39 -26.29 17.64
N TRP A 873 -2.25 -25.65 18.80
CA TRP A 873 -0.99 -25.59 19.55
C TRP A 873 -0.47 -26.95 19.98
N ALA A 874 -1.34 -27.98 20.07
CA ALA A 874 -0.92 -29.35 20.39
C ALA A 874 -0.39 -30.09 19.15
N LYS A 875 -0.55 -29.53 17.95
CA LYS A 875 -0.14 -30.14 16.68
C LYS A 875 1.31 -29.81 16.39
N VAL A 876 2.05 -30.79 15.86
CA VAL A 876 3.51 -30.68 15.60
C VAL A 876 3.85 -29.47 14.72
N ALA A 877 3.00 -29.18 13.73
CA ALA A 877 3.13 -28.02 12.84
C ALA A 877 3.27 -26.69 13.58
N TYR A 878 2.55 -26.51 14.69
CA TYR A 878 2.53 -25.24 15.45
C TYR A 878 3.34 -25.31 16.74
N SER A 879 3.42 -26.48 17.39
CA SER A 879 4.17 -26.64 18.63
C SER A 879 5.67 -26.46 18.43
N ASN A 880 6.22 -26.93 17.30
CA ASN A 880 7.63 -26.76 16.94
C ASN A 880 8.00 -25.30 16.60
N GLN A 881 7.00 -24.45 16.34
CA GLN A 881 7.18 -23.05 15.96
C GLN A 881 6.79 -22.08 17.08
N ARG A 882 6.64 -22.58 18.31
CA ARG A 882 6.28 -21.77 19.48
C ARG A 882 7.34 -20.72 19.74
N THR A 883 6.90 -19.47 19.89
CA THR A 883 7.77 -18.34 20.24
C THR A 883 7.92 -18.21 21.75
N LEU A 884 8.98 -17.54 22.20
CA LEU A 884 9.12 -16.99 23.54
C LEU A 884 8.64 -15.54 23.51
N ILE A 885 7.76 -15.17 24.43
CA ILE A 885 7.26 -13.80 24.57
C ILE A 885 7.72 -13.14 25.86
N SER A 886 8.11 -11.88 25.77
CA SER A 886 8.56 -11.09 26.91
C SER A 886 8.37 -9.60 26.68
N PHE A 887 8.45 -8.80 27.74
CA PHE A 887 8.65 -7.36 27.59
C PHE A 887 10.13 -7.10 27.29
N PRO A 888 10.48 -6.34 26.23
CA PRO A 888 11.86 -5.88 26.07
C PRO A 888 12.19 -4.88 27.17
N THR A 889 13.42 -4.94 27.66
CA THR A 889 13.90 -4.13 28.79
C THR A 889 15.19 -3.41 28.43
N ILE A 890 15.33 -2.18 28.94
CA ILE A 890 16.59 -1.44 28.93
C ILE A 890 17.06 -1.32 30.38
N ASN A 891 18.35 -1.56 30.62
CA ASN A 891 18.94 -1.45 31.96
C ASN A 891 19.17 0.03 32.29
N VAL A 892 18.44 0.55 33.26
CA VAL A 892 18.60 1.91 33.79
C VAL A 892 19.13 1.80 35.21
N ALA A 893 20.36 2.29 35.44
CA ALA A 893 21.04 2.20 36.75
C ALA A 893 21.04 0.77 37.35
N GLY A 894 21.25 -0.25 36.51
CA GLY A 894 21.28 -1.67 36.94
C GLY A 894 19.91 -2.33 37.08
N THR A 895 18.81 -1.61 36.83
CA THR A 895 17.45 -2.16 36.89
C THR A 895 16.88 -2.33 35.48
N PRO A 896 16.40 -3.52 35.08
CA PRO A 896 15.75 -3.73 33.79
C PRO A 896 14.37 -3.07 33.80
N VAL A 897 14.19 -2.04 32.97
CA VAL A 897 12.92 -1.30 32.88
C VAL A 897 12.16 -1.75 31.62
N PRO A 898 10.97 -2.37 31.76
CA PRO A 898 10.17 -2.84 30.63
C PRO A 898 9.57 -1.67 29.83
N ARG A 899 9.45 -1.83 28.52
CA ARG A 899 8.92 -0.80 27.61
C ARG A 899 7.39 -0.74 27.62
N ILE A 900 6.82 -0.24 28.72
CA ILE A 900 5.37 -0.02 28.91
C ILE A 900 5.09 1.48 28.90
N TYR A 901 4.16 1.93 28.05
CA TYR A 901 3.79 3.35 27.88
C TYR A 901 2.55 3.73 28.72
N TYR A 902 1.59 2.82 28.85
CA TYR A 902 0.40 3.01 29.68
C TYR A 902 0.13 1.77 30.55
N ASN A 903 0.02 1.97 31.87
CA ASN A 903 -0.47 0.95 32.80
C ASN A 903 -1.98 0.83 32.69
N SER A 904 -2.56 -0.33 33.02
CA SER A 904 -4.01 -0.47 33.14
C SER A 904 -4.41 -0.63 34.61
N ASN A 905 -5.57 -0.08 34.97
CA ASN A 905 -6.22 -0.41 36.23
C ASN A 905 -7.20 -1.60 36.13
N TYR A 906 -7.26 -2.29 34.98
CA TYR A 906 -8.02 -3.52 34.83
C TYR A 906 -7.46 -4.60 35.76
N ASN A 907 -8.36 -5.25 36.49
CA ASN A 907 -8.02 -6.33 37.40
C ASN A 907 -8.94 -7.53 37.10
N TYR A 908 -8.35 -8.66 36.70
CA TYR A 908 -9.12 -9.87 36.44
C TYR A 908 -9.52 -10.55 37.76
N THR A 909 -10.81 -10.87 37.91
CA THR A 909 -11.38 -11.49 39.12
C THR A 909 -12.05 -12.85 38.87
N GLY A 910 -11.89 -13.42 37.68
CA GLY A 910 -12.50 -14.72 37.33
C GLY A 910 -11.83 -15.92 38.01
N LEU A 911 -12.58 -17.02 38.12
CA LEU A 911 -12.17 -18.22 38.89
C LEU A 911 -11.29 -19.22 38.12
N TRP A 912 -11.09 -19.03 36.81
CA TRP A 912 -10.45 -20.02 35.93
C TRP A 912 -8.98 -19.73 35.61
N GLU A 913 -8.37 -18.77 36.30
CA GLU A 913 -6.99 -18.31 36.05
C GLU A 913 -6.12 -18.32 37.32
N ASP A 914 -4.81 -18.14 37.13
CA ASP A 914 -3.84 -18.00 38.21
C ASP A 914 -4.11 -16.72 39.03
N ALA A 915 -3.93 -16.79 40.35
CA ALA A 915 -4.03 -15.63 41.25
C ALA A 915 -3.06 -14.50 40.84
N ASN A 916 -1.98 -14.85 40.15
CA ASN A 916 -0.95 -13.92 39.69
C ASN A 916 -1.18 -13.36 38.28
N ILE A 917 -2.34 -13.58 37.62
CA ILE A 917 -2.62 -13.11 36.25
C ILE A 917 -2.39 -11.59 36.05
N ASN A 918 -2.60 -10.82 37.11
CA ASN A 918 -2.38 -9.37 37.14
C ASN A 918 -0.88 -9.05 37.31
N PRO A 919 -0.37 -7.94 36.77
CA PRO A 919 -1.11 -6.81 36.20
C PRO A 919 -1.45 -6.98 34.71
N PHE A 920 -2.41 -6.17 34.25
CA PHE A 920 -2.66 -5.90 32.83
C PHE A 920 -2.06 -4.54 32.44
N TYR A 921 -1.70 -4.40 31.17
CA TYR A 921 -1.11 -3.19 30.60
C TYR A 921 -2.00 -2.63 29.49
N ALA A 922 -2.06 -1.31 29.38
CA ALA A 922 -2.89 -0.64 28.38
C ALA A 922 -2.13 -0.41 27.07
N SER A 923 -0.82 -0.11 27.12
CA SER A 923 0.02 -0.01 25.92
C SER A 923 1.47 -0.28 26.25
N GLY A 924 2.17 -1.01 25.39
CA GLY A 924 3.58 -1.34 25.53
C GLY A 924 4.12 -2.21 24.40
N VAL A 925 5.41 -2.54 24.47
CA VAL A 925 6.09 -3.38 23.48
C VAL A 925 6.14 -4.83 23.98
N VAL A 926 5.80 -5.77 23.12
CA VAL A 926 5.96 -7.22 23.35
C VAL A 926 6.97 -7.76 22.35
N ARG A 927 8.02 -8.40 22.84
CA ARG A 927 9.00 -9.11 22.01
C ARG A 927 8.49 -10.53 21.77
N LEU A 928 8.56 -10.98 20.52
CA LEU A 928 8.49 -12.40 20.17
C LEU A 928 9.88 -12.84 19.74
N ALA A 929 10.31 -14.02 20.16
CA ALA A 929 11.56 -14.62 19.75
C ALA A 929 11.35 -16.10 19.44
N THR A 930 12.07 -16.63 18.46
CA THR A 930 12.16 -18.10 18.29
C THR A 930 13.23 -18.65 19.22
N ALA A 931 13.38 -19.98 19.27
CA ALA A 931 14.54 -20.60 19.94
C ALA A 931 15.89 -20.25 19.24
N GLY A 932 15.84 -19.72 18.01
CA GLY A 932 17.00 -19.21 17.28
C GLY A 932 17.28 -17.72 17.56
N THR A 933 17.85 -17.02 16.57
CA THR A 933 18.16 -15.58 16.65
C THR A 933 17.01 -14.67 16.22
N ASP A 934 16.03 -15.21 15.50
CA ASP A 934 14.93 -14.44 14.92
C ASP A 934 14.00 -13.90 16.02
N ASN A 935 13.70 -12.62 15.93
CA ASN A 935 12.88 -11.92 16.90
C ASN A 935 12.15 -10.75 16.25
N CYS A 936 11.03 -10.31 16.83
CA CYS A 936 10.32 -9.12 16.38
C CYS A 936 9.66 -8.40 17.55
N HIS A 937 9.19 -7.18 17.32
CA HIS A 937 8.62 -6.31 18.34
C HIS A 937 7.21 -5.88 17.96
N LEU A 938 6.23 -6.24 18.78
CA LEU A 938 4.85 -5.82 18.61
C LEU A 938 4.54 -4.68 19.57
N VAL A 939 4.18 -3.52 19.04
CA VAL A 939 3.62 -2.43 19.82
C VAL A 939 2.12 -2.71 19.98
N ILE A 940 1.71 -3.09 21.18
CA ILE A 940 0.34 -3.45 21.50
C ILE A 940 -0.33 -2.28 22.21
N SER A 941 -1.54 -1.93 21.78
CA SER A 941 -2.34 -0.86 22.36
C SER A 941 -3.78 -1.33 22.58
N GLY A 942 -4.18 -1.44 23.84
CA GLY A 942 -5.55 -1.68 24.30
C GLY A 942 -6.38 -0.41 24.50
N LEU A 943 -5.89 0.74 24.01
CA LEU A 943 -6.55 2.04 24.13
C LEU A 943 -7.78 2.13 23.22
N SER A 944 -8.76 2.93 23.64
CA SER A 944 -10.03 3.12 22.91
C SER A 944 -10.43 4.59 22.84
N THR A 945 -11.28 4.94 21.88
CA THR A 945 -11.81 6.30 21.72
C THR A 945 -12.70 6.72 22.90
N GLN A 946 -12.71 8.03 23.17
CA GLN A 946 -13.54 8.70 24.19
C GLN A 946 -13.81 10.16 23.75
N GLY A 947 -14.66 10.90 24.46
CA GLY A 947 -15.15 12.23 24.01
C GLY A 947 -14.06 13.26 23.66
N ASN A 948 -12.87 13.18 24.27
CA ASN A 948 -11.72 14.06 23.99
C ASN A 948 -10.56 13.35 23.27
N PHE A 949 -10.73 12.10 22.82
CA PHE A 949 -9.68 11.28 22.24
C PHE A 949 -10.28 10.39 21.14
N GLY A 950 -10.15 10.85 19.90
CA GLY A 950 -10.68 10.17 18.71
C GLY A 950 -9.63 9.36 17.95
N ALA A 951 -10.04 8.85 16.78
CA ALA A 951 -9.19 8.02 15.90
C ALA A 951 -7.87 8.70 15.49
N ALA A 952 -7.89 10.01 15.27
CA ALA A 952 -6.68 10.76 14.95
C ALA A 952 -5.67 10.80 16.11
N ALA A 953 -6.14 10.87 17.36
CA ALA A 953 -5.27 10.86 18.54
C ALA A 953 -4.64 9.48 18.77
N MET A 954 -5.36 8.40 18.44
CA MET A 954 -4.81 7.04 18.45
C MET A 954 -3.73 6.85 17.39
N GLY A 955 -3.98 7.30 16.16
CA GLY A 955 -2.97 7.27 15.09
C GLY A 955 -1.67 7.96 15.49
N LYS A 956 -1.77 9.10 16.21
CA LYS A 956 -0.62 9.80 16.79
C LYS A 956 0.14 8.93 17.80
N ILE A 957 -0.54 8.31 18.75
CA ILE A 957 0.13 7.46 19.75
C ILE A 957 0.79 6.26 19.09
N VAL A 958 0.14 5.62 18.12
CA VAL A 958 0.70 4.45 17.42
C VAL A 958 1.99 4.82 16.69
N ILE A 959 2.00 5.89 15.89
CA ILE A 959 3.24 6.27 15.18
C ILE A 959 4.36 6.65 16.15
N MET A 960 4.04 7.38 17.23
CA MET A 960 5.03 7.75 18.25
C MET A 960 5.59 6.54 18.99
N THR A 961 4.76 5.55 19.34
CA THR A 961 5.18 4.35 20.07
C THR A 961 5.94 3.38 19.17
N VAL A 962 5.60 3.26 17.88
CA VAL A 962 6.38 2.52 16.89
C VAL A 962 7.77 3.13 16.69
N LEU A 963 7.85 4.45 16.49
CA LEU A 963 9.13 5.15 16.39
C LEU A 963 9.92 5.07 17.70
N ARG A 964 9.26 5.20 18.85
CA ARG A 964 9.91 5.04 20.16
C ARG A 964 10.47 3.63 20.35
N ALA A 965 9.74 2.59 19.94
CA ALA A 965 10.21 1.21 20.00
C ALA A 965 11.45 0.97 19.11
N PHE A 966 11.51 1.63 17.94
CA PHE A 966 12.69 1.62 17.09
C PHE A 966 13.90 2.27 17.78
N LEU A 967 13.71 3.45 18.38
CA LEU A 967 14.76 4.20 19.08
C LEU A 967 15.26 3.47 20.34
N ASP A 968 14.35 2.91 21.14
CA ASP A 968 14.68 2.08 22.31
C ASP A 968 15.48 0.83 21.89
N GLY A 969 15.22 0.30 20.68
CA GLY A 969 15.77 -0.94 20.18
C GLY A 969 17.30 -1.00 20.11
N GLY A 970 17.99 0.13 19.97
CA GLY A 970 19.45 0.15 19.95
C GLY A 970 20.12 -0.19 21.29
N LEU A 971 19.39 -0.07 22.42
CA LEU A 971 19.89 -0.43 23.76
C LEU A 971 19.42 -1.79 24.25
N TYR A 972 18.66 -2.53 23.44
CA TYR A 972 18.31 -3.91 23.78
C TYR A 972 19.55 -4.80 23.82
N ALA A 973 19.45 -5.94 24.51
CA ALA A 973 20.59 -6.82 24.66
C ALA A 973 21.04 -7.38 23.29
N PRO A 974 22.34 -7.71 23.16
CA PRO A 974 22.89 -8.24 21.91
C PRO A 974 22.10 -9.44 21.39
N GLY A 975 21.82 -9.44 20.09
CA GLY A 975 21.07 -10.51 19.40
C GLY A 975 19.62 -10.14 19.06
N TYR A 976 19.07 -9.07 19.65
CA TYR A 976 17.77 -8.53 19.26
C TYR A 976 17.72 -6.99 19.33
N ASN A 977 18.89 -6.36 19.31
CA ASN A 977 19.03 -4.92 19.21
C ASN A 977 18.77 -4.44 17.77
N ILE A 978 18.19 -3.26 17.66
CA ILE A 978 17.85 -2.60 16.40
C ILE A 978 18.92 -1.54 16.12
N PRO A 979 19.76 -1.69 15.08
CA PRO A 979 20.78 -0.71 14.74
C PRO A 979 20.17 0.66 14.46
N GLN A 980 20.67 1.69 15.13
CA GLN A 980 20.19 3.06 14.96
C GLN A 980 20.76 3.71 13.70
N ILE A 981 20.21 4.85 13.28
CA ILE A 981 20.67 5.56 12.07
C ILE A 981 21.45 6.79 12.54
N PRO A 982 22.67 7.06 12.03
CA PRO A 982 23.43 8.23 12.47
C PRO A 982 22.78 9.53 11.97
N TYR A 983 23.10 10.65 12.58
CA TYR A 983 22.88 11.98 12.03
C TYR A 983 24.05 12.33 11.10
N ILE A 984 23.77 12.88 9.93
CA ILE A 984 24.78 13.28 8.94
C ILE A 984 24.71 14.79 8.73
N ASP A 985 25.84 15.46 8.56
CA ASP A 985 25.92 16.91 8.42
C ASP A 985 26.92 17.26 7.33
N LEU A 986 26.46 17.92 6.26
CA LEU A 986 27.32 18.36 5.15
C LEU A 986 28.01 19.67 5.56
N THR A 987 29.32 19.61 5.73
CA THR A 987 30.11 20.75 6.23
C THR A 987 30.68 21.64 5.14
N SER A 988 30.86 21.13 3.93
CA SER A 988 31.24 21.90 2.74
C SER A 988 30.84 21.15 1.46
N PRO A 989 30.39 21.84 0.41
CA PRO A 989 30.18 23.29 0.33
C PRO A 989 28.95 23.74 1.13
N LEU A 990 29.00 24.92 1.73
CA LEU A 990 27.85 25.55 2.36
C LEU A 990 27.06 26.36 1.32
N SER A 991 25.78 26.60 1.57
CA SER A 991 24.93 27.44 0.70
C SER A 991 25.43 28.90 0.59
N THR A 992 26.29 29.32 1.52
CA THR A 992 26.94 30.63 1.55
C THR A 992 28.29 30.68 0.84
N ASP A 993 28.86 29.52 0.47
CA ASP A 993 30.21 29.47 -0.09
C ASP A 993 30.22 30.05 -1.51
N ASN A 994 31.12 31.00 -1.74
CA ASN A 994 31.35 31.52 -3.08
C ASN A 994 32.27 30.54 -3.82
N LEU A 995 31.68 29.69 -4.66
CA LEU A 995 32.47 28.84 -5.54
C LEU A 995 33.28 29.68 -6.54
N PRO A 996 34.53 29.27 -6.88
CA PRO A 996 35.35 29.97 -7.86
C PRO A 996 34.65 30.10 -9.22
N PHE A 997 34.99 31.12 -9.99
CA PHE A 997 34.58 31.23 -11.39
C PHE A 997 35.30 30.15 -12.22
N ASN A 998 34.55 29.37 -13.02
CA ASN A 998 35.04 28.19 -13.74
C ASN A 998 35.71 27.11 -12.85
N PRO A 999 34.99 26.53 -11.88
CA PRO A 999 35.55 25.47 -11.05
C PRO A 999 35.75 24.18 -11.87
N SER A 1000 36.90 23.54 -11.71
CA SER A 1000 37.17 22.20 -12.30
C SER A 1000 36.73 21.06 -11.38
N SER A 1001 36.62 21.32 -10.08
CA SER A 1001 36.18 20.36 -9.07
C SER A 1001 35.50 21.07 -7.90
N ILE A 1002 34.65 20.36 -7.18
CA ILE A 1002 34.01 20.80 -5.94
C ILE A 1002 34.37 19.81 -4.83
N HIS A 1003 34.99 20.29 -3.76
CA HIS A 1003 35.36 19.47 -2.61
C HIS A 1003 34.17 19.35 -1.65
N ILE A 1004 33.62 18.14 -1.53
CA ILE A 1004 32.49 17.82 -0.67
C ILE A 1004 33.04 17.19 0.61
N THR A 1005 32.65 17.70 1.77
CA THR A 1005 33.02 17.16 3.10
C THR A 1005 31.79 17.05 3.99
N TRP A 1006 31.76 16.02 4.83
CA TRP A 1006 30.65 15.77 5.75
C TRP A 1006 31.16 15.14 7.04
N ASN A 1007 30.34 15.27 8.09
CA ASN A 1007 30.52 14.60 9.36
C ASN A 1007 29.30 13.72 9.67
N PHE A 1008 29.47 12.80 10.62
CA PHE A 1008 28.34 12.06 11.18
C PHE A 1008 28.47 11.94 12.70
N SER A 1009 27.33 11.83 13.38
CA SER A 1009 27.23 11.58 14.82
C SER A 1009 26.14 10.55 15.10
N TRP A 1010 26.30 9.76 16.16
CA TRP A 1010 25.26 8.79 16.57
C TRP A 1010 24.20 9.46 17.43
N GLN A 1011 23.41 10.32 16.79
CA GLN A 1011 22.38 11.14 17.42
C GLN A 1011 21.07 11.05 16.64
N ARG A 1012 19.99 11.47 17.30
CA ARG A 1012 18.67 11.62 16.70
C ARG A 1012 18.65 12.85 15.78
N TRP A 1013 17.66 12.90 14.90
CA TRP A 1013 17.44 13.97 13.91
C TRP A 1013 17.50 15.41 14.47
N ASP A 1014 17.27 15.62 15.76
CA ASP A 1014 17.32 16.91 16.45
C ASP A 1014 18.66 17.19 17.17
N GLY A 1015 19.69 16.36 16.96
CA GLY A 1015 21.00 16.47 17.62
C GLY A 1015 21.05 15.94 19.05
N GLU A 1016 19.91 15.51 19.60
CA GLU A 1016 19.81 14.90 20.93
C GLU A 1016 20.17 13.41 20.89
N LYS A 1017 20.27 12.80 22.07
CA LYS A 1017 20.33 11.34 22.20
C LYS A 1017 19.07 10.70 21.60
N TYR A 1018 19.18 9.47 21.08
CA TYR A 1018 18.03 8.72 20.56
C TYR A 1018 16.89 8.64 21.58
N THR A 1019 17.20 8.26 22.81
CA THR A 1019 16.31 8.35 23.98
C THR A 1019 17.09 8.81 25.22
N GLU A 1020 16.38 9.12 26.29
CA GLU A 1020 16.95 9.58 27.55
C GLU A 1020 17.96 8.60 28.19
N GLU A 1021 17.82 7.30 27.91
CA GLU A 1021 18.66 6.24 28.46
C GLU A 1021 20.00 6.06 27.73
N TYR A 1022 20.20 6.65 26.55
CA TYR A 1022 21.44 6.49 25.80
C TYR A 1022 22.64 7.16 26.50
N PRO A 1023 23.85 6.58 26.39
CA PRO A 1023 25.07 7.25 26.83
C PRO A 1023 25.34 8.51 25.98
N ALA A 1024 26.19 9.41 26.49
CA ALA A 1024 26.59 10.60 25.73
C ALA A 1024 27.43 10.26 24.49
N VAL A 1025 28.19 9.16 24.56
CA VAL A 1025 28.93 8.60 23.42
C VAL A 1025 28.34 7.23 23.13
N TYR A 1026 27.71 7.10 21.96
CA TYR A 1026 27.14 5.84 21.47
C TYR A 1026 27.76 5.50 20.12
N SER A 1027 27.95 4.22 19.84
CA SER A 1027 28.31 3.69 18.54
C SER A 1027 27.83 2.25 18.45
N THR A 1028 27.51 1.78 17.24
CA THR A 1028 26.98 0.43 17.08
C THR A 1028 27.28 -0.14 15.67
N PRO A 1029 27.75 -1.40 15.54
CA PRO A 1029 27.82 -2.10 14.24
C PRO A 1029 26.42 -2.46 13.73
N PRO A 1030 26.21 -2.74 12.42
CA PRO A 1030 27.15 -2.80 11.28
C PRO A 1030 27.73 -1.44 10.81
N ALA A 1031 28.73 -1.43 9.94
CA ALA A 1031 29.30 -0.19 9.39
C ALA A 1031 28.28 0.62 8.55
N ILE A 1032 28.60 1.89 8.32
CA ILE A 1032 27.83 2.78 7.45
C ILE A 1032 28.50 2.95 6.09
N ILE A 1033 27.68 3.20 5.07
CA ILE A 1033 28.11 3.54 3.72
C ILE A 1033 27.46 4.84 3.26
N TYR A 1034 28.14 5.57 2.37
CA TYR A 1034 27.67 6.82 1.82
C TYR A 1034 27.41 6.71 0.32
N ASN A 1035 26.32 7.30 -0.16
CA ASN A 1035 26.09 7.56 -1.59
C ASN A 1035 26.07 9.07 -1.83
N LEU A 1036 26.84 9.52 -2.82
CA LEU A 1036 26.88 10.93 -3.24
C LEU A 1036 26.15 11.09 -4.58
N LYS A 1037 25.18 12.00 -4.58
CA LYS A 1037 24.29 12.26 -5.71
C LYS A 1037 24.18 13.76 -5.93
N TYR A 1038 23.90 14.16 -7.17
CA TYR A 1038 23.55 15.54 -7.49
C TYR A 1038 22.32 15.60 -8.39
N SER A 1039 21.70 16.77 -8.44
CA SER A 1039 20.59 17.11 -9.32
C SER A 1039 20.81 18.50 -9.92
N ASP A 1040 20.55 18.65 -11.21
CA ASP A 1040 20.65 19.89 -11.99
C ASP A 1040 19.27 20.52 -12.29
N ASP A 1041 18.18 19.86 -11.88
CA ASP A 1041 16.79 20.28 -12.13
C ASP A 1041 16.00 20.53 -10.83
N GLY A 1042 16.69 20.79 -9.72
CA GLY A 1042 16.08 21.12 -8.44
C GLY A 1042 15.51 19.90 -7.69
N GLY A 1043 15.97 18.70 -8.01
CA GLY A 1043 15.69 17.45 -7.32
C GLY A 1043 14.69 16.52 -8.02
N ASN A 1044 14.32 16.79 -9.27
CA ASN A 1044 13.40 15.93 -10.03
C ASN A 1044 14.14 14.71 -10.59
N THR A 1045 15.36 14.89 -11.09
CA THR A 1045 16.26 13.81 -11.53
C THR A 1045 17.55 13.82 -10.72
N TRP A 1046 18.14 12.63 -10.54
CA TRP A 1046 19.34 12.44 -9.74
C TRP A 1046 20.42 11.69 -10.52
N HIS A 1047 21.66 12.08 -10.28
CA HIS A 1047 22.84 11.54 -10.95
C HIS A 1047 23.94 11.24 -9.94
N HIS A 1048 24.75 10.22 -10.20
CA HIS A 1048 25.92 9.91 -9.38
C HIS A 1048 27.04 10.93 -9.60
N CYS A 1049 27.64 11.42 -8.51
CA CYS A 1049 28.77 12.36 -8.59
C CYS A 1049 30.05 11.74 -9.21
N SER A 1050 30.14 10.42 -9.30
CA SER A 1050 31.32 9.71 -9.83
C SER A 1050 31.36 9.65 -11.36
N ASP A 1051 30.25 9.32 -12.00
CA ASP A 1051 30.21 9.07 -13.45
C ASP A 1051 29.01 9.70 -14.17
N ASN A 1052 28.03 10.29 -13.45
CA ASN A 1052 26.75 10.81 -13.96
C ASN A 1052 25.81 9.76 -14.55
N SER A 1053 25.97 8.49 -14.17
CA SER A 1053 24.87 7.54 -14.35
C SER A 1053 23.64 8.01 -13.56
N SER A 1054 22.46 7.76 -14.13
CA SER A 1054 21.18 8.13 -13.51
C SER A 1054 20.91 7.29 -12.27
N THR A 1055 20.34 7.91 -11.24
CA THR A 1055 19.97 7.29 -9.97
C THR A 1055 18.70 7.93 -9.40
N GLU A 1056 18.28 7.50 -8.21
CA GLU A 1056 17.09 7.97 -7.50
C GLU A 1056 17.46 8.40 -6.07
N ALA A 1057 16.82 9.44 -5.55
CA ALA A 1057 16.97 9.80 -4.15
C ALA A 1057 16.33 8.75 -3.23
N GLY A 1058 17.02 8.39 -2.15
CA GLY A 1058 16.58 7.43 -1.14
C GLY A 1058 16.72 5.98 -1.56
N ARG A 1059 17.43 5.71 -2.66
CA ARG A 1059 17.83 4.36 -3.07
C ARG A 1059 19.28 4.13 -2.65
N LYS A 1060 19.53 3.05 -1.91
CA LYS A 1060 20.88 2.61 -1.58
C LYS A 1060 21.55 2.04 -2.82
N ASP A 1061 22.68 2.62 -3.21
CA ASP A 1061 23.48 2.15 -4.33
C ASP A 1061 24.74 1.46 -3.79
N LEU A 1062 25.13 0.34 -4.38
CA LEU A 1062 26.32 -0.43 -3.98
C LEU A 1062 27.55 -0.01 -4.81
N ALA A 1063 28.69 -0.65 -4.55
CA ALA A 1063 29.93 -0.40 -5.29
C ALA A 1063 29.70 -0.50 -6.82
N PRO A 1064 30.27 0.42 -7.63
CA PRO A 1064 31.29 1.42 -7.27
C PRO A 1064 30.74 2.76 -6.72
N TYR A 1065 29.43 2.88 -6.49
CA TYR A 1065 28.77 4.14 -6.13
C TYR A 1065 28.62 4.39 -4.61
N SER A 1066 29.15 3.48 -3.79
CA SER A 1066 29.14 3.54 -2.33
C SER A 1066 30.53 3.79 -1.75
N TYR A 1067 30.62 4.65 -0.74
CA TYR A 1067 31.86 4.94 -0.01
C TYR A 1067 31.79 4.43 1.43
N THR A 1068 32.93 3.99 1.95
CA THR A 1068 33.03 3.44 3.32
C THR A 1068 32.93 4.51 4.40
N GLN A 1069 32.62 4.10 5.64
CA GLN A 1069 32.58 4.98 6.82
C GLN A 1069 33.85 5.85 7.03
N SER A 1070 35.03 5.41 6.58
CA SER A 1070 36.27 6.20 6.70
C SER A 1070 36.37 7.34 5.67
N THR A 1071 35.52 7.36 4.66
CA THR A 1071 35.47 8.40 3.64
C THR A 1071 34.55 9.52 4.11
N LEU A 1072 35.13 10.67 4.47
CA LEU A 1072 34.38 11.87 4.91
C LEU A 1072 34.55 13.05 3.94
N SER A 1073 35.21 12.81 2.80
CA SER A 1073 35.38 13.80 1.75
C SER A 1073 35.37 13.15 0.37
N TYR A 1074 34.95 13.91 -0.63
CA TYR A 1074 34.90 13.51 -2.03
C TYR A 1074 35.11 14.70 -2.97
N ASP A 1075 35.98 14.54 -3.96
CA ASP A 1075 36.22 15.55 -5.00
C ASP A 1075 35.31 15.29 -6.21
N TRP A 1076 34.28 16.11 -6.36
CA TRP A 1076 33.37 16.03 -7.50
C TRP A 1076 33.98 16.73 -8.72
N ASN A 1077 34.38 15.96 -9.72
CA ASN A 1077 34.90 16.49 -10.97
C ASN A 1077 33.77 17.06 -11.84
N ILE A 1078 33.80 18.38 -12.03
CA ILE A 1078 32.87 19.10 -12.90
C ILE A 1078 33.60 19.78 -14.05
N SER A 1079 34.77 19.30 -14.48
CA SER A 1079 35.60 20.02 -15.48
C SER A 1079 34.95 20.23 -16.86
N ASP A 1080 33.99 19.40 -17.26
CA ASP A 1080 33.30 19.48 -18.56
C ASP A 1080 32.19 20.56 -18.57
N PRO A 1081 32.38 21.70 -19.27
CA PRO A 1081 31.40 22.80 -19.32
C PRO A 1081 30.19 22.50 -20.21
N SER A 1082 30.26 21.49 -21.08
CA SER A 1082 29.11 21.07 -21.91
C SER A 1082 28.08 20.28 -21.11
N ARG A 1083 28.56 19.59 -20.06
CA ARG A 1083 27.78 18.77 -19.15
C ARG A 1083 27.36 19.53 -17.88
N PHE A 1084 28.23 20.38 -17.36
CA PHE A 1084 27.98 21.20 -16.17
C PHE A 1084 27.88 22.67 -16.57
N THR A 1085 26.72 23.04 -17.10
CA THR A 1085 26.37 24.41 -17.52
C THR A 1085 26.23 25.34 -16.31
N PRO A 1086 26.32 26.67 -16.51
CA PRO A 1086 26.04 27.61 -15.43
C PRO A 1086 24.61 27.44 -14.91
N GLY A 1087 24.46 27.23 -13.59
CA GLY A 1087 23.17 26.92 -13.00
C GLY A 1087 23.24 26.49 -11.54
N SER A 1088 22.07 26.18 -10.97
CA SER A 1088 21.92 25.68 -9.60
C SER A 1088 22.02 24.15 -9.59
N TYR A 1089 22.80 23.62 -8.65
CA TYR A 1089 22.95 22.18 -8.45
C TYR A 1089 22.65 21.82 -7.00
N VAL A 1090 21.82 20.81 -6.79
CA VAL A 1090 21.57 20.24 -5.46
C VAL A 1090 22.50 19.06 -5.26
N ILE A 1091 23.40 19.16 -4.30
CA ILE A 1091 24.23 18.04 -3.85
C ILE A 1091 23.48 17.34 -2.72
N ARG A 1092 23.48 16.01 -2.74
CA ARG A 1092 22.88 15.17 -1.70
C ARG A 1092 23.87 14.11 -1.28
N ILE A 1093 24.03 13.97 0.03
CA ILE A 1093 24.71 12.83 0.63
C ILE A 1093 23.70 11.97 1.38
N GLU A 1094 23.75 10.67 1.14
CA GLU A 1094 22.91 9.68 1.80
C GLU A 1094 23.79 8.71 2.58
N CYS A 1095 23.40 8.38 3.80
CA CYS A 1095 24.10 7.50 4.72
C CYS A 1095 23.21 6.32 5.09
N TYR A 1096 23.63 5.12 4.68
CA TYR A 1096 22.93 3.86 4.91
C TYR A 1096 23.72 2.96 5.85
N ARG A 1097 23.05 1.97 6.45
CA ARG A 1097 23.74 0.83 7.08
C ARG A 1097 24.17 -0.13 5.96
N GLU A 1098 25.39 -0.64 6.01
CA GLU A 1098 25.96 -1.46 4.92
C GLU A 1098 25.08 -2.67 4.55
N ILE A 1099 24.50 -3.35 5.54
CA ILE A 1099 23.71 -4.58 5.36
C ILE A 1099 22.19 -4.38 5.40
N LEU A 1100 21.72 -3.13 5.57
CA LEU A 1100 20.27 -2.82 5.61
C LEU A 1100 19.93 -1.81 4.52
N ASP A 1101 18.79 -1.99 3.86
CA ASP A 1101 18.36 -1.06 2.81
C ASP A 1101 17.31 -0.07 3.33
N LEU A 1102 16.60 -0.42 4.41
CA LEU A 1102 15.64 0.44 5.07
C LEU A 1102 16.29 1.43 6.02
N HIS A 1103 15.67 2.61 6.07
CA HIS A 1103 16.02 3.74 6.90
C HIS A 1103 17.43 4.28 6.66
N TYR A 1104 17.53 5.58 6.50
CA TYR A 1104 18.78 6.22 6.14
C TYR A 1104 18.77 7.67 6.58
N SER A 1105 19.94 8.29 6.61
CA SER A 1105 20.04 9.72 6.84
C SER A 1105 20.54 10.40 5.60
N TYR A 1106 20.14 11.64 5.39
CA TYR A 1106 20.64 12.40 4.27
C TYR A 1106 20.73 13.87 4.61
N ASP A 1107 21.65 14.54 3.93
CA ASP A 1107 21.74 16.00 3.94
C ASP A 1107 21.91 16.53 2.53
N GLN A 1108 21.49 17.77 2.32
CA GLN A 1108 21.46 18.42 1.02
C GLN A 1108 21.93 19.85 1.10
N VAL A 1109 22.58 20.30 0.03
CA VAL A 1109 22.93 21.70 -0.14
C VAL A 1109 22.66 22.12 -1.57
N ASN A 1110 22.13 23.33 -1.73
CA ASN A 1110 22.04 23.96 -3.04
C ASN A 1110 23.26 24.84 -3.26
N ILE A 1111 23.92 24.66 -4.40
CA ILE A 1111 25.08 25.45 -4.80
C ILE A 1111 24.85 26.04 -6.20
N SER A 1112 25.53 27.14 -6.49
CA SER A 1112 25.51 27.77 -7.82
C SER A 1112 26.87 27.66 -8.48
N VAL A 1113 26.93 27.10 -9.68
CA VAL A 1113 28.16 26.97 -10.48
C VAL A 1113 28.18 28.08 -11.54
N ASN A 1114 29.21 28.93 -11.50
CA ASN A 1114 29.43 30.00 -12.46
C ASN A 1114 30.52 29.59 -13.48
N ARG A 1115 30.24 29.78 -14.77
CA ARG A 1115 31.17 29.52 -15.89
C ARG A 1115 31.46 30.78 -16.69
#